data_AF-A0A9J7HBC6-F1
#
_entry.id   AF-A0A9J7HBC6-F1
#
_cell.length_a   1.000
_cell.length_b   1.000
_cell.length_c   1.000
_cell.angle_alpha   90.00
_cell.angle_beta   90.00
_cell.angle_gamma   90.00
#
_symmetry.space_group_name_H-M   'P 1'
#
loop_
_entity.id
_entity.type
_entity.pdbx_description
1 polymer ?
#
loop_
_entity_poly.entity_id
_entity_poly.type
_entity_poly.pdbx_seq_one_letter_code
_entity_poly.pdbx_strand_id
1 'polypeptide(L)'
;MLLLLLVPLFLRPLGAGGAQTPNATSEGCQIIHPPWEGGIRYRGLTRDQVKAINFLPVDYEIEYVCRGEREVVGPKVRKCLANGSWTDMDTPSRCVRICSKSYLTLENGKVFLTGGDLPALDGARVDFRCDPDFHLVGSSRSICSQGQWSTPKPHCQVNRTPHSERRAVYIGALFPMSGGWPGGQACQPAVEMALEDVNSRRDILPDYELKLIHHDSKCDPGQATKYLYELLYNDPIKIILMPGCSSVSTLVAEAARMWNLIVFVQIPLILVPQLSYGSSSPALSNRQRFPTFFRTHPSATLHNPTRVKLFEKWGWKKIATIQQTTEVFTSTLDDLEERVKEAGIEITFRQSFFSDPAVPVKNLKRQDARIIVGLFYETEARKVFCEVYKERLFGKKYVWFLIGWYADNWFKTYDPSINCTVDEMTEAVEGHITTEIVMLNPANTRSISNMARLWLLGLGFSLGYGSMFTKIWWVHTVFTKKEEKKEWRKTLEPWKLYATVGLLVGMDVLTLAIWQIVDPLHRTIETFAKEEPKEDIDVSILPQLEHCSSKKMNTWLGIFYGYKGLLLLLGIFLAYETKSVSTEKINDHRAVGMAIYNVAVLCLITAPVTMILSSQQDAAFAFASLAIVFSSYITLVVLFVPKMRRLITRGEWQSEAQDTMKTGSSTNNNEEEKSRLLEKENRELEKIIAEKEERVSELRHQLQSRQQLRSRRHPPTPPDPSGGLPRGPSEPPDRLSCDGSRVHLLYK
;
A
#
# COMPACT_ATOMS: atom_id res chain seq x y z
N MET A 1 49.36 14.83 -39.07
CA MET A 1 49.31 15.85 -40.14
C MET A 1 48.16 16.79 -39.80
N LEU A 2 48.44 18.06 -39.51
CA LEU A 2 48.44 19.19 -40.46
C LEU A 2 47.01 19.59 -40.87
N LEU A 3 46.51 20.80 -40.55
CA LEU A 3 46.81 22.13 -41.15
C LEU A 3 46.20 22.29 -42.56
N LEU A 4 45.62 23.43 -42.98
CA LEU A 4 45.19 24.68 -42.30
C LEU A 4 44.37 25.55 -43.33
N LEU A 5 43.84 26.70 -42.89
CA LEU A 5 43.32 27.85 -43.69
C LEU A 5 41.95 27.62 -44.42
N LEU A 6 40.98 28.55 -44.55
CA LEU A 6 40.95 30.03 -44.71
C LEU A 6 41.42 30.46 -46.13
N VAL A 7 40.92 31.49 -46.87
CA VAL A 7 39.95 32.61 -46.73
C VAL A 7 39.92 33.38 -48.09
N PRO A 8 39.14 34.47 -48.38
CA PRO A 8 37.73 34.83 -48.16
C PRO A 8 37.04 35.17 -49.53
N LEU A 9 35.90 35.90 -49.53
CA LEU A 9 35.68 37.10 -50.38
C LEU A 9 34.31 37.78 -50.10
N PHE A 10 34.29 39.11 -49.92
CA PHE A 10 33.43 40.09 -50.64
C PHE A 10 33.64 41.53 -50.10
N LEU A 11 33.17 42.55 -50.83
CA LEU A 11 33.51 43.97 -50.64
C LEU A 11 32.41 44.82 -49.96
N ARG A 12 32.83 45.98 -49.43
CA ARG A 12 32.04 47.22 -49.18
C ARG A 12 31.61 47.90 -50.52
N PRO A 13 30.81 49.01 -50.56
CA PRO A 13 30.33 49.97 -49.54
C PRO A 13 28.78 49.90 -49.36
N LEU A 14 27.96 50.85 -48.88
CA LEU A 14 27.96 52.31 -48.53
C LEU A 14 27.27 52.51 -47.14
N GLY A 15 27.11 53.69 -46.51
CA GLY A 15 27.60 55.07 -46.74
C GLY A 15 26.74 56.11 -45.98
N ALA A 16 27.26 57.35 -45.82
CA ALA A 16 26.71 58.47 -45.02
C ALA A 16 26.66 58.25 -43.47
N GLY A 17 26.87 59.27 -42.62
CA GLY A 17 27.18 60.69 -42.85
C GLY A 17 27.99 61.31 -41.69
N GLY A 18 28.35 62.60 -41.79
CA GLY A 18 29.24 63.29 -40.84
C GLY A 18 28.70 63.39 -39.40
N ALA A 19 29.49 63.35 -38.33
CA ALA A 19 30.80 63.96 -38.01
C ALA A 19 30.68 65.33 -37.30
N GLN A 20 31.00 65.33 -35.99
CA GLN A 20 31.51 66.48 -35.24
C GLN A 20 32.36 65.97 -34.07
N THR A 21 33.59 66.49 -33.95
CA THR A 21 34.53 66.19 -32.86
C THR A 21 34.80 67.46 -32.05
N PRO A 22 34.50 67.47 -30.74
CA PRO A 22 35.05 68.49 -29.84
C PRO A 22 36.56 68.31 -29.68
N ASN A 23 37.29 69.41 -29.46
CA ASN A 23 38.73 69.37 -29.21
C ASN A 23 39.07 68.80 -27.82
N ALA A 24 40.29 68.31 -27.66
CA ALA A 24 40.79 67.86 -26.37
C ALA A 24 41.03 69.03 -25.41
N THR A 25 40.43 68.97 -24.23
CA THR A 25 40.82 69.73 -23.03
C THR A 25 41.38 68.77 -21.98
N SER A 26 42.41 69.20 -21.25
CA SER A 26 43.19 68.36 -20.33
C SER A 26 42.61 68.33 -18.92
N GLU A 27 41.31 68.03 -18.78
CA GLU A 27 40.57 68.03 -17.51
C GLU A 27 39.99 66.64 -17.23
N GLY A 28 40.88 65.69 -16.90
CA GLY A 28 40.48 64.31 -16.64
C GLY A 28 41.64 63.43 -16.19
N CYS A 29 41.32 62.26 -15.62
CA CYS A 29 42.29 61.29 -15.13
C CYS A 29 42.84 60.44 -16.26
N GLN A 30 44.14 60.17 -16.23
CA GLN A 30 44.78 59.28 -17.21
C GLN A 30 44.20 57.86 -17.14
N ILE A 31 44.01 57.23 -18.30
CA ILE A 31 43.40 55.90 -18.41
C ILE A 31 44.29 54.79 -17.80
N ILE A 32 43.71 53.93 -16.95
CA ILE A 32 44.44 52.81 -16.33
C ILE A 32 44.42 51.60 -17.28
N HIS A 33 45.56 51.23 -17.84
CA HIS A 33 45.64 50.00 -18.63
C HIS A 33 45.40 48.76 -17.74
N PRO A 34 44.60 47.77 -18.18
CA PRO A 34 44.21 46.65 -17.35
C PRO A 34 45.41 45.75 -17.00
N PRO A 35 45.54 45.31 -15.72
CA PRO A 35 46.63 44.42 -15.30
C PRO A 35 46.50 43.05 -15.96
N TRP A 36 47.63 42.37 -16.17
CA TRP A 36 47.72 41.12 -16.96
C TRP A 36 46.80 39.99 -16.46
N GLU A 37 46.53 39.93 -15.16
CA GLU A 37 45.68 38.92 -14.51
C GLU A 37 44.20 39.31 -14.39
N GLY A 38 43.77 40.43 -14.99
CA GLY A 38 42.40 40.94 -14.90
C GLY A 38 41.92 41.74 -16.10
N GLY A 39 41.00 42.65 -15.84
CA GLY A 39 40.41 43.57 -16.80
C GLY A 39 39.80 44.76 -16.08
N ILE A 40 39.64 45.87 -16.79
CA ILE A 40 38.96 47.07 -16.30
C ILE A 40 37.79 47.34 -17.24
N ARG A 41 36.59 47.51 -16.68
CA ARG A 41 35.36 47.77 -17.41
C ARG A 41 35.07 49.27 -17.40
N TYR A 42 35.19 49.86 -18.57
CA TYR A 42 34.79 51.24 -18.87
C TYR A 42 33.30 51.25 -19.20
N ARG A 43 32.49 52.01 -18.45
CA ARG A 43 31.05 52.10 -18.70
C ARG A 43 30.77 52.99 -19.91
N GLY A 44 30.12 52.45 -20.93
CA GLY A 44 29.73 53.18 -22.15
C GLY A 44 30.82 53.34 -23.22
N LEU A 45 32.04 52.81 -23.03
CA LEU A 45 33.10 52.83 -24.04
C LEU A 45 33.37 51.44 -24.61
N THR A 46 33.48 51.34 -25.94
CA THR A 46 33.91 50.11 -26.63
C THR A 46 35.42 49.90 -26.51
N ARG A 47 35.88 48.65 -26.71
CA ARG A 47 37.29 48.26 -26.56
C ARG A 47 38.25 49.01 -27.49
N ASP A 48 37.77 49.56 -28.59
CA ASP A 48 38.58 50.34 -29.53
C ASP A 48 38.53 51.85 -29.26
N GLN A 49 37.42 52.38 -28.75
CA GLN A 49 37.39 53.73 -28.16
C GLN A 49 38.34 53.84 -26.95
N VAL A 50 38.41 52.81 -26.11
CA VAL A 50 39.36 52.68 -24.98
C VAL A 50 40.83 52.72 -25.42
N LYS A 51 41.16 52.47 -26.69
CA LYS A 51 42.53 52.63 -27.24
C LYS A 51 42.80 54.02 -27.81
N ALA A 52 41.76 54.79 -28.09
CA ALA A 52 41.84 56.10 -28.75
C ALA A 52 41.73 57.28 -27.77
N ILE A 53 41.47 57.00 -26.48
CA ILE A 53 41.21 57.99 -25.43
C ILE A 53 42.27 57.83 -24.33
N ASN A 54 43.03 58.90 -24.06
CA ASN A 54 44.07 58.92 -23.03
C ASN A 54 43.58 59.40 -21.65
N PHE A 55 42.50 60.19 -21.61
CA PHE A 55 41.96 60.82 -20.40
C PHE A 55 40.45 60.59 -20.29
N LEU A 56 39.97 60.39 -19.06
CA LEU A 56 38.55 60.20 -18.75
C LEU A 56 38.07 61.36 -17.85
N PRO A 57 36.82 61.85 -18.04
CA PRO A 57 36.33 63.03 -17.33
C PRO A 57 36.24 62.79 -15.81
N VAL A 58 36.18 63.89 -15.07
CA VAL A 58 35.91 63.89 -13.62
C VAL A 58 34.60 63.14 -13.31
N ASP A 59 34.54 62.50 -12.14
CA ASP A 59 33.49 61.59 -11.67
C ASP A 59 33.28 60.29 -12.48
N TYR A 60 34.03 60.06 -13.56
CA TYR A 60 33.94 58.82 -14.33
C TYR A 60 34.35 57.59 -13.49
N GLU A 61 33.52 56.54 -13.52
CA GLU A 61 33.73 55.30 -12.77
C GLU A 61 34.36 54.18 -13.62
N ILE A 62 35.40 53.53 -13.09
CA ILE A 62 35.98 52.30 -13.64
C ILE A 62 35.77 51.13 -12.67
N GLU A 63 35.41 49.96 -13.19
CA GLU A 63 35.20 48.73 -12.41
C GLU A 63 36.28 47.68 -12.74
N TYR A 64 36.97 47.18 -11.71
CA TYR A 64 37.90 46.06 -11.83
C TYR A 64 37.13 44.73 -11.95
N VAL A 65 37.51 43.91 -12.92
CA VAL A 65 36.87 42.63 -13.25
C VAL A 65 37.94 41.56 -13.43
N CYS A 66 37.86 40.49 -12.63
CA CYS A 66 38.76 39.35 -12.74
C CYS A 66 38.29 38.34 -13.80
N ARG A 67 39.20 37.46 -14.25
CA ARG A 67 38.88 36.35 -15.17
C ARG A 67 38.77 35.03 -14.42
N GLY A 68 37.74 34.25 -14.74
CA GLY A 68 37.45 32.96 -14.08
C GLY A 68 37.00 33.13 -12.63
N GLU A 69 37.18 32.09 -11.83
CA GLU A 69 36.78 31.99 -10.42
C GLU A 69 37.73 32.77 -9.48
N ARG A 70 37.87 34.07 -9.73
CA ARG A 70 38.70 34.99 -8.93
C ARG A 70 37.85 36.19 -8.51
N GLU A 71 37.91 36.57 -7.23
CA GLU A 71 37.29 37.80 -6.71
C GLU A 71 38.34 38.95 -6.66
N VAL A 72 37.86 40.20 -6.69
CA VAL A 72 38.71 41.39 -6.51
C VAL A 72 38.89 41.64 -5.02
N VAL A 73 40.14 41.80 -4.57
CA VAL A 73 40.47 42.31 -3.24
C VAL A 73 41.15 43.67 -3.36
N GLY A 74 40.63 44.65 -2.62
CA GLY A 74 40.90 46.07 -2.80
C GLY A 74 39.71 46.81 -3.42
N PRO A 75 39.83 48.12 -3.74
CA PRO A 75 38.76 48.93 -4.32
C PRO A 75 38.25 48.34 -5.64
N LYS A 76 37.02 47.82 -5.65
CA LYS A 76 36.42 47.22 -6.86
C LYS A 76 36.07 48.28 -7.91
N VAL A 77 35.63 49.45 -7.47
CA VAL A 77 35.34 50.62 -8.31
C VAL A 77 36.26 51.75 -7.89
N ARG A 78 36.78 52.52 -8.84
CA ARG A 78 37.48 53.78 -8.59
C ARG A 78 36.84 54.90 -9.40
N LYS A 79 36.83 56.12 -8.86
CA LYS A 79 36.34 57.32 -9.56
C LYS A 79 37.49 58.24 -9.96
N CYS A 80 37.31 59.01 -11.02
CA CYS A 80 38.21 60.11 -11.35
C CYS A 80 37.91 61.35 -10.49
N LEU A 81 38.91 61.89 -9.81
CA LEU A 81 38.81 63.11 -9.00
C LEU A 81 39.22 64.36 -9.79
N ALA A 82 38.74 65.53 -9.38
CA ALA A 82 39.01 66.81 -10.03
C ALA A 82 40.51 67.23 -10.04
N ASN A 83 41.36 66.57 -9.25
CA ASN A 83 42.81 66.74 -9.26
C ASN A 83 43.54 65.87 -10.31
N GLY A 84 42.82 65.09 -11.12
CA GLY A 84 43.38 64.17 -12.12
C GLY A 84 43.83 62.80 -11.57
N SER A 85 43.67 62.52 -10.28
CA SER A 85 43.97 61.21 -9.68
C SER A 85 42.72 60.34 -9.53
N TRP A 86 42.91 59.02 -9.47
CA TRP A 86 41.85 58.08 -9.14
C TRP A 86 41.65 57.96 -7.62
N THR A 87 40.45 57.60 -7.16
CA THR A 87 40.22 57.28 -5.74
C THR A 87 41.05 56.06 -5.30
N ASP A 88 41.37 56.01 -4.00
CA ASP A 88 41.92 54.83 -3.32
C ASP A 88 43.26 54.31 -3.89
N MET A 89 44.05 55.19 -4.50
CA MET A 89 45.30 54.86 -5.19
C MET A 89 46.26 54.02 -4.34
N ASP A 90 46.36 54.30 -3.05
CA ASP A 90 47.26 53.64 -2.09
C ASP A 90 46.94 52.16 -1.84
N THR A 91 45.76 51.68 -2.24
CA THR A 91 45.33 50.29 -2.03
C THR A 91 45.17 49.54 -3.36
N PRO A 92 46.13 48.67 -3.76
CA PRO A 92 46.12 48.03 -5.07
C PRO A 92 45.05 46.93 -5.20
N SER A 93 44.14 47.10 -6.15
CA SER A 93 43.08 46.13 -6.46
C SER A 93 43.65 44.90 -7.19
N ARG A 94 43.63 43.73 -6.53
CA ARG A 94 44.21 42.46 -7.03
C ARG A 94 43.18 41.35 -7.23
N CYS A 95 43.41 40.50 -8.24
CA CYS A 95 42.53 39.36 -8.58
C CYS A 95 43.04 38.05 -7.98
N VAL A 96 42.34 37.56 -6.96
CA VAL A 96 42.76 36.42 -6.12
C VAL A 96 41.72 35.30 -6.12
N ARG A 97 42.17 34.06 -5.95
CA ARG A 97 41.27 32.93 -5.65
C ARG A 97 40.87 32.96 -4.18
N ILE A 98 39.64 32.57 -3.90
CA ILE A 98 39.06 32.49 -2.56
C ILE A 98 38.51 31.07 -2.37
N CYS A 99 38.89 30.41 -1.28
CA CYS A 99 38.38 29.08 -0.97
C CYS A 99 36.91 29.14 -0.49
N SER A 100 36.19 28.02 -0.63
CA SER A 100 34.75 27.98 -0.34
C SER A 100 34.42 28.50 1.08
N LYS A 101 33.54 29.50 1.12
CA LYS A 101 32.99 30.11 2.34
C LYS A 101 32.19 29.09 3.18
N SER A 102 31.83 27.92 2.64
CA SER A 102 31.16 26.82 3.36
C SER A 102 31.99 26.13 4.45
N TYR A 103 33.30 26.41 4.54
CA TYR A 103 34.17 25.93 5.63
C TYR A 103 34.17 26.87 6.85
N LEU A 104 33.54 28.04 6.75
CA LEU A 104 33.47 29.04 7.83
C LEU A 104 32.39 28.71 8.89
N THR A 105 31.54 27.72 8.62
CA THR A 105 30.49 27.22 9.54
C THR A 105 30.66 25.72 9.77
N LEU A 106 30.30 25.24 10.96
CA LEU A 106 30.29 23.82 11.33
C LEU A 106 28.98 23.54 12.09
N GLU A 107 28.34 22.43 11.80
CA GLU A 107 27.13 22.01 12.52
C GLU A 107 27.54 21.26 13.79
N ASN A 108 26.91 21.60 14.92
CA ASN A 108 27.27 21.13 16.26
C ASN A 108 28.76 21.38 16.61
N GLY A 109 29.28 22.53 16.18
CA GLY A 109 30.67 22.92 16.43
C GLY A 109 30.99 24.35 16.01
N LYS A 110 32.24 24.75 16.25
CA LYS A 110 32.77 26.11 16.06
C LYS A 110 34.04 26.08 15.22
N VAL A 111 34.18 27.09 14.36
CA VAL A 111 35.33 27.27 13.46
C VAL A 111 36.16 28.45 13.98
N PHE A 112 37.47 28.27 14.03
CA PHE A 112 38.43 29.30 14.46
C PHE A 112 39.33 29.66 13.29
N LEU A 113 39.26 30.92 12.84
CA LEU A 113 40.13 31.47 11.80
C LEU A 113 41.45 31.95 12.41
N THR A 114 42.58 31.60 11.82
CA THR A 114 43.89 32.15 12.21
C THR A 114 44.39 33.08 11.11
N GLY A 115 44.11 34.38 11.23
CA GLY A 115 44.53 35.37 10.22
C GLY A 115 43.91 36.78 10.28
N GLY A 116 42.95 37.04 11.18
CA GLY A 116 42.19 38.30 11.22
C GLY A 116 40.99 38.30 10.26
N ASP A 117 40.20 39.37 10.29
CA ASP A 117 38.89 39.49 9.61
C ASP A 117 39.00 39.75 8.08
N LEU A 118 39.74 38.88 7.40
CA LEU A 118 39.87 38.86 5.95
C LEU A 118 39.08 37.67 5.36
N PRO A 119 38.52 37.79 4.14
CA PRO A 119 37.85 36.68 3.46
C PRO A 119 38.83 35.51 3.23
N ALA A 120 38.29 34.32 2.94
CA ALA A 120 39.00 33.04 2.85
C ALA A 120 40.03 32.96 1.68
N LEU A 121 41.09 33.73 1.80
CA LEU A 121 42.17 33.91 0.82
C LEU A 121 43.14 32.74 0.80
N ASP A 122 43.89 32.65 -0.30
CA ASP A 122 45.02 31.73 -0.45
C ASP A 122 46.00 31.86 0.73
N GLY A 123 46.28 30.75 1.42
CA GLY A 123 47.04 30.70 2.67
C GLY A 123 46.23 30.76 3.98
N ALA A 124 44.92 31.06 3.95
CA ALA A 124 44.10 31.15 5.17
C ALA A 124 43.95 29.79 5.90
N ARG A 125 43.96 29.82 7.25
CA ARG A 125 43.80 28.64 8.11
C ARG A 125 42.46 28.66 8.85
N VAL A 126 41.77 27.51 8.85
CA VAL A 126 40.66 27.18 9.75
C VAL A 126 41.03 26.02 10.66
N ASP A 127 40.73 26.12 11.96
CA ASP A 127 40.72 25.02 12.91
C ASP A 127 39.28 24.73 13.36
N PHE A 128 38.92 23.46 13.49
CA PHE A 128 37.57 22.99 13.80
C PHE A 128 37.49 22.37 15.20
N ARG A 129 36.43 22.68 15.95
CA ARG A 129 36.10 22.03 17.23
C ARG A 129 34.61 21.73 17.29
N CYS A 130 34.21 20.58 17.83
CA CYS A 130 32.81 20.29 18.10
C CYS A 130 32.36 20.94 19.41
N ASP A 131 31.05 21.11 19.56
CA ASP A 131 30.40 21.40 20.84
C ASP A 131 30.36 20.13 21.73
N PRO A 132 30.04 20.23 23.03
CA PRO A 132 29.97 19.08 23.95
C PRO A 132 29.08 17.95 23.43
N ASP A 133 29.38 16.72 23.84
CA ASP A 133 28.75 15.44 23.43
C ASP A 133 28.99 14.98 21.98
N PHE A 134 29.66 15.78 21.14
CA PHE A 134 30.08 15.40 19.79
C PHE A 134 31.61 15.26 19.67
N HIS A 135 32.07 14.25 18.92
CA HIS A 135 33.47 14.09 18.52
C HIS A 135 33.66 14.48 17.05
N LEU A 136 34.84 15.02 16.71
CA LEU A 136 35.14 15.47 15.35
C LEU A 136 35.58 14.30 14.47
N VAL A 137 34.85 14.04 13.41
CA VAL A 137 35.17 13.06 12.38
C VAL A 137 35.76 13.78 11.16
N GLY A 138 37.06 13.60 10.95
CA GLY A 138 37.84 14.25 9.89
C GLY A 138 39.00 15.08 10.45
N SER A 139 39.60 15.93 9.61
CA SER A 139 40.74 16.76 10.01
C SER A 139 40.31 17.98 10.82
N SER A 140 40.88 18.16 12.02
CA SER A 140 40.65 19.32 12.89
C SER A 140 41.23 20.65 12.37
N ARG A 141 41.85 20.65 11.19
CA ARG A 141 42.44 21.81 10.54
C ARG A 141 42.29 21.69 9.02
N SER A 142 42.12 22.84 8.36
CA SER A 142 42.29 22.99 6.92
C SER A 142 43.03 24.29 6.57
N ILE A 143 43.69 24.31 5.43
CA ILE A 143 44.43 25.47 4.89
C ILE A 143 43.95 25.69 3.45
N CYS A 144 43.67 26.94 3.08
CA CYS A 144 43.35 27.31 1.72
C CYS A 144 44.63 27.32 0.87
N SER A 145 44.62 26.62 -0.26
CA SER A 145 45.74 26.58 -1.23
C SER A 145 45.20 26.61 -2.65
N GLN A 146 45.60 27.62 -3.43
CA GLN A 146 45.20 27.85 -4.83
C GLN A 146 43.68 27.85 -5.08
N GLY A 147 42.86 28.14 -4.07
CA GLY A 147 41.38 28.13 -4.13
C GLY A 147 40.71 26.84 -3.63
N GLN A 148 41.47 25.82 -3.23
CA GLN A 148 40.94 24.58 -2.64
C GLN A 148 41.40 24.41 -1.19
N TRP A 149 40.54 23.84 -0.34
CA TRP A 149 40.87 23.50 1.04
C TRP A 149 41.71 22.22 1.10
N SER A 150 42.79 22.21 1.89
CA SER A 150 43.77 21.12 1.98
C SER A 150 43.22 19.79 2.51
N THR A 151 42.03 19.81 3.13
CA THR A 151 41.38 18.66 3.76
C THR A 151 39.86 18.73 3.52
N PRO A 152 39.16 17.58 3.43
CA PRO A 152 37.69 17.56 3.42
C PRO A 152 37.11 18.20 4.68
N LYS A 153 35.95 18.86 4.56
CA LYS A 153 35.26 19.47 5.71
C LYS A 153 34.91 18.36 6.73
N PRO A 154 35.34 18.48 8.00
CA PRO A 154 34.98 17.51 9.03
C PRO A 154 33.52 17.69 9.46
N HIS A 155 32.98 16.69 10.15
CA HIS A 155 31.65 16.74 10.76
C HIS A 155 31.70 16.30 12.23
N CYS A 156 30.72 16.72 13.01
CA CYS A 156 30.62 16.40 14.44
C CYS A 156 29.62 15.26 14.65
N GLN A 157 30.06 14.14 15.25
CA GLN A 157 29.27 12.94 15.45
C GLN A 157 29.08 12.65 16.94
N VAL A 158 27.85 12.35 17.37
CA VAL A 158 27.54 11.97 18.75
C VAL A 158 28.15 10.61 19.11
N ASN A 159 28.69 10.46 20.32
CA ASN A 159 29.05 9.15 20.88
C ASN A 159 27.78 8.33 21.14
N ARG A 160 27.41 7.45 20.20
CA ARG A 160 26.21 6.59 20.30
C ARG A 160 26.42 5.43 21.26
N THR A 161 25.86 5.51 22.46
CA THR A 161 25.54 4.32 23.27
C THR A 161 24.31 3.60 22.70
N PRO A 162 24.17 2.26 22.83
CA PRO A 162 23.05 1.52 22.23
C PRO A 162 21.66 1.73 22.88
N HIS A 163 21.49 2.75 23.72
CA HIS A 163 20.27 3.06 24.49
C HIS A 163 19.98 4.57 24.45
N SER A 164 19.63 5.07 23.27
CA SER A 164 18.76 6.25 23.15
C SER A 164 17.41 5.76 22.64
N GLU A 165 16.34 6.06 23.38
CA GLU A 165 14.99 5.95 22.85
C GLU A 165 14.79 6.95 21.70
N ARG A 166 13.82 6.68 20.82
CA ARG A 166 13.51 7.59 19.70
C ARG A 166 12.84 8.86 20.21
N ARG A 167 13.19 10.00 19.63
CA ARG A 167 12.56 11.28 19.96
C ARG A 167 11.18 11.35 19.31
N ALA A 168 10.14 11.41 20.12
CA ALA A 168 8.76 11.56 19.64
C ALA A 168 8.52 12.97 19.06
N VAL A 169 7.94 13.03 17.86
CA VAL A 169 7.56 14.27 17.17
C VAL A 169 6.05 14.22 16.92
N TYR A 170 5.34 15.27 17.34
CA TYR A 170 3.88 15.26 17.39
C TYR A 170 3.26 16.02 16.22
N ILE A 171 2.18 15.46 15.68
CA ILE A 171 1.39 15.98 14.57
C ILE A 171 -0.03 16.28 15.09
N GLY A 172 -0.57 17.46 14.80
CA GLY A 172 -1.94 17.81 15.14
C GLY A 172 -2.89 17.57 13.96
N ALA A 173 -4.01 16.88 14.17
CA ALA A 173 -5.00 16.62 13.13
C ALA A 173 -6.44 16.95 13.57
N LEU A 174 -7.27 17.34 12.60
CA LEU A 174 -8.69 17.64 12.78
C LEU A 174 -9.52 16.82 11.78
N PHE A 175 -9.89 15.60 12.21
CA PHE A 175 -10.72 14.68 11.43
C PHE A 175 -12.22 15.04 11.61
N PRO A 176 -13.07 14.97 10.59
CA PRO A 176 -14.51 15.20 10.74
C PRO A 176 -15.26 13.85 10.80
N MET A 177 -15.74 13.44 11.97
CA MET A 177 -16.48 12.18 12.12
C MET A 177 -17.97 12.31 11.79
N SER A 178 -18.47 13.54 11.71
CA SER A 178 -19.86 13.89 11.43
C SER A 178 -19.96 15.29 10.78
N GLY A 179 -21.17 15.77 10.53
CA GLY A 179 -21.41 17.04 9.82
C GLY A 179 -21.51 16.88 8.30
N GLY A 180 -21.38 17.97 7.55
CA GLY A 180 -21.61 18.00 6.10
C GLY A 180 -20.65 17.18 5.23
N TRP A 181 -19.57 16.63 5.81
CA TRP A 181 -18.69 15.65 5.17
C TRP A 181 -17.98 14.79 6.25
N PRO A 182 -18.45 13.56 6.54
CA PRO A 182 -17.95 12.71 7.63
C PRO A 182 -16.66 11.93 7.28
N GLY A 183 -15.78 12.48 6.43
CA GLY A 183 -14.62 11.77 5.86
C GLY A 183 -13.57 11.28 6.87
N GLY A 184 -13.61 11.75 8.12
CA GLY A 184 -12.72 11.32 9.19
C GLY A 184 -12.82 9.82 9.49
N GLN A 185 -13.99 9.21 9.28
CA GLN A 185 -14.26 7.80 9.56
C GLN A 185 -13.35 6.85 8.76
N ALA A 186 -13.00 7.22 7.52
CA ALA A 186 -12.05 6.49 6.68
C ALA A 186 -10.62 7.06 6.76
N CYS A 187 -10.48 8.38 6.95
CA CYS A 187 -9.18 9.04 6.94
C CYS A 187 -8.34 8.78 8.20
N GLN A 188 -8.94 8.59 9.38
CA GLN A 188 -8.18 8.29 10.59
C GLN A 188 -7.46 6.92 10.50
N PRO A 189 -8.13 5.79 10.22
CA PRO A 189 -7.45 4.49 10.10
C PRO A 189 -6.37 4.44 9.00
N ALA A 190 -6.57 5.19 7.90
CA ALA A 190 -5.58 5.31 6.85
C ALA A 190 -4.30 6.04 7.29
N VAL A 191 -4.43 7.04 8.18
CA VAL A 191 -3.27 7.75 8.77
C VAL A 191 -2.62 6.91 9.86
N GLU A 192 -3.38 6.17 10.66
CA GLU A 192 -2.85 5.24 11.66
C GLU A 192 -1.97 4.16 11.01
N MET A 193 -2.46 3.50 9.96
CA MET A 193 -1.70 2.52 9.17
C MET A 193 -0.42 3.13 8.57
N ALA A 194 -0.49 4.34 8.01
CA ALA A 194 0.68 5.03 7.45
C ALA A 194 1.71 5.43 8.54
N LEU A 195 1.26 5.69 9.77
CA LEU A 195 2.13 5.97 10.91
C LEU A 195 2.82 4.71 11.44
N GLU A 196 2.16 3.56 11.43
CA GLU A 196 2.80 2.27 11.73
C GLU A 196 3.89 1.95 10.70
N ASP A 197 3.58 2.05 9.41
CA ASP A 197 4.51 1.81 8.31
C ASP A 197 5.77 2.70 8.42
N VAL A 198 5.61 4.03 8.56
CA VAL A 198 6.75 4.95 8.62
C VAL A 198 7.57 4.78 9.91
N ASN A 199 6.94 4.48 11.05
CA ASN A 199 7.63 4.25 12.31
C ASN A 199 8.28 2.86 12.38
N SER A 200 7.90 1.90 11.55
CA SER A 200 8.63 0.64 11.40
C SER A 200 9.97 0.84 10.65
N ARG A 201 10.01 1.81 9.73
CA ARG A 201 11.07 2.01 8.73
C ARG A 201 12.23 2.88 9.23
N ARG A 202 13.27 2.20 9.70
CA ARG A 202 14.55 2.78 10.16
C ARG A 202 15.34 3.50 9.07
N ASP A 203 15.03 3.27 7.79
CA ASP A 203 15.62 3.98 6.66
C ASP A 203 15.02 5.37 6.40
N ILE A 204 13.79 5.62 6.88
CA ILE A 204 13.13 6.94 6.81
C ILE A 204 13.38 7.72 8.10
N LEU A 205 13.08 7.13 9.26
CA LEU A 205 13.21 7.77 10.58
C LEU A 205 14.01 6.86 11.53
N PRO A 206 15.36 6.95 11.54
CA PRO A 206 16.19 6.12 12.43
C PRO A 206 16.04 6.53 13.90
N ASP A 207 16.16 7.84 14.17
CA ASP A 207 16.31 8.41 15.52
C ASP A 207 15.02 9.10 16.05
N TYR A 208 13.94 9.15 15.23
CA TYR A 208 12.68 9.85 15.50
C TYR A 208 11.45 8.95 15.34
N GLU A 209 10.35 9.30 16.01
CA GLU A 209 9.07 8.58 15.96
C GLU A 209 7.90 9.57 15.82
N LEU A 210 7.05 9.42 14.81
CA LEU A 210 5.90 10.30 14.58
C LEU A 210 4.70 9.84 15.41
N LYS A 211 4.07 10.78 16.13
CA LYS A 211 2.86 10.55 16.93
C LYS A 211 1.75 11.52 16.55
N LEU A 212 0.52 11.04 16.53
CA LEU A 212 -0.65 11.82 16.15
C LEU A 212 -1.45 12.24 17.39
N ILE A 213 -1.91 13.50 17.40
CA ILE A 213 -2.91 14.01 18.33
C ILE A 213 -4.05 14.55 17.48
N HIS A 214 -5.23 13.95 17.59
CA HIS A 214 -6.37 14.24 16.71
C HIS A 214 -7.64 14.55 17.51
N HIS A 215 -8.49 15.43 16.97
CA HIS A 215 -9.79 15.77 17.54
C HIS A 215 -10.88 15.71 16.45
N ASP A 216 -12.13 15.45 16.85
CA ASP A 216 -13.28 15.53 15.93
C ASP A 216 -13.70 16.98 15.70
N SER A 217 -13.61 17.42 14.45
CA SER A 217 -13.95 18.79 14.03
C SER A 217 -15.38 18.95 13.53
N LYS A 218 -16.07 17.86 13.17
CA LYS A 218 -17.45 17.86 12.62
C LYS A 218 -17.70 18.80 11.43
N CYS A 219 -16.63 19.20 10.72
CA CYS A 219 -16.58 20.33 9.78
C CYS A 219 -17.00 21.71 10.35
N ASP A 220 -17.22 21.85 11.65
CA ASP A 220 -17.68 23.09 12.29
C ASP A 220 -16.51 24.02 12.66
N PRO A 221 -16.48 25.28 12.18
CA PRO A 221 -15.42 26.23 12.52
C PRO A 221 -15.34 26.60 14.01
N GLY A 222 -16.45 26.61 14.75
CA GLY A 222 -16.44 26.96 16.18
C GLY A 222 -15.78 25.88 17.03
N GLN A 223 -16.19 24.63 16.81
CA GLN A 223 -15.62 23.43 17.42
C GLN A 223 -14.14 23.25 17.03
N ALA A 224 -13.81 23.48 15.74
CA ALA A 224 -12.43 23.48 15.28
C ALA A 224 -11.59 24.61 15.88
N THR A 225 -12.15 25.79 16.16
CA THR A 225 -11.43 26.88 16.86
C THR A 225 -11.00 26.43 18.27
N LYS A 226 -11.91 25.77 19.01
CA LYS A 226 -11.60 25.22 20.34
C LYS A 226 -10.48 24.17 20.27
N TYR A 227 -10.58 23.20 19.36
CA TYR A 227 -9.56 22.16 19.23
C TYR A 227 -8.24 22.66 18.65
N LEU A 228 -8.25 23.71 17.81
CA LEU A 228 -7.04 24.40 17.38
C LEU A 228 -6.32 25.07 18.56
N TYR A 229 -7.07 25.69 19.49
CA TYR A 229 -6.50 26.23 20.73
C TYR A 229 -5.91 25.10 21.61
N GLU A 230 -6.63 24.00 21.82
CA GLU A 230 -6.14 22.84 22.59
C GLU A 230 -4.89 22.20 21.96
N LEU A 231 -4.78 22.18 20.62
CA LEU A 231 -3.59 21.69 19.91
C LEU A 231 -2.39 22.63 20.03
N LEU A 232 -2.60 23.95 20.06
CA LEU A 232 -1.54 24.96 20.03
C LEU A 232 -1.02 25.39 21.41
N TYR A 233 -1.84 25.35 22.46
CA TYR A 233 -1.47 25.83 23.80
C TYR A 233 -1.14 24.74 24.81
N ASN A 234 -1.46 23.46 24.53
CA ASN A 234 -1.09 22.34 25.38
C ASN A 234 0.16 21.64 24.85
N ASP A 235 1.08 21.26 25.76
CA ASP A 235 2.16 20.33 25.44
C ASP A 235 1.63 18.94 24.99
N PRO A 236 2.41 18.19 24.19
CA PRO A 236 3.66 18.58 23.54
C PRO A 236 3.41 19.52 22.35
N ILE A 237 4.43 20.22 21.88
CA ILE A 237 4.37 21.07 20.67
C ILE A 237 4.15 20.22 19.40
N LYS A 238 3.24 20.64 18.51
CA LYS A 238 2.91 19.97 17.24
C LYS A 238 3.71 20.62 16.10
N ILE A 239 4.37 19.83 15.26
CA ILE A 239 5.24 20.33 14.17
C ILE A 239 4.45 20.76 12.92
N ILE A 240 3.30 20.14 12.68
CA ILE A 240 2.45 20.34 11.49
C ILE A 240 0.98 20.18 11.88
N LEU A 241 0.09 20.90 11.20
CA LEU A 241 -1.36 20.78 11.37
C LEU A 241 -2.03 20.19 10.11
N MET A 242 -2.94 19.23 10.31
CA MET A 242 -3.66 18.51 9.26
C MET A 242 -5.18 18.70 9.38
N PRO A 243 -5.76 19.77 8.81
CA PRO A 243 -7.20 20.00 8.81
C PRO A 243 -7.92 19.25 7.67
N GLY A 244 -9.08 18.68 7.98
CA GLY A 244 -9.94 17.99 7.02
C GLY A 244 -10.75 18.92 6.09
N CYS A 245 -11.96 19.29 6.53
CA CYS A 245 -12.94 19.99 5.67
C CYS A 245 -12.46 21.38 5.23
N SER A 246 -13.00 21.89 4.12
CA SER A 246 -12.63 23.20 3.57
C SER A 246 -12.89 24.37 4.53
N SER A 247 -14.01 24.36 5.26
CA SER A 247 -14.36 25.37 6.29
C SER A 247 -13.29 25.49 7.38
N VAL A 248 -12.94 24.35 7.97
CA VAL A 248 -11.91 24.22 9.01
C VAL A 248 -10.52 24.54 8.45
N SER A 249 -10.22 24.10 7.22
CA SER A 249 -8.92 24.33 6.59
C SER A 249 -8.65 25.82 6.31
N THR A 250 -9.66 26.59 5.86
CA THR A 250 -9.51 28.05 5.70
C THR A 250 -9.20 28.72 7.04
N LEU A 251 -10.02 28.48 8.07
CA LEU A 251 -9.81 29.02 9.43
C LEU A 251 -8.40 28.71 9.96
N VAL A 252 -8.00 27.45 9.89
CA VAL A 252 -6.73 26.95 10.44
C VAL A 252 -5.55 27.56 9.66
N ALA A 253 -5.68 27.76 8.34
CA ALA A 253 -4.64 28.35 7.49
C ALA A 253 -4.47 29.87 7.66
N GLU A 254 -5.55 30.62 7.88
CA GLU A 254 -5.44 32.05 8.24
C GLU A 254 -4.83 32.22 9.64
N ALA A 255 -5.29 31.42 10.60
CA ALA A 255 -4.86 31.48 11.99
C ALA A 255 -3.35 31.23 12.14
N ALA A 256 -2.82 30.12 11.62
CA ALA A 256 -1.43 29.71 11.91
C ALA A 256 -0.35 30.69 11.43
N ARG A 257 -0.65 31.60 10.50
CA ARG A 257 0.23 32.72 10.14
C ARG A 257 0.62 33.56 11.39
N MET A 258 -0.25 33.64 12.39
CA MET A 258 0.00 34.36 13.64
C MET A 258 0.91 33.60 14.61
N TRP A 259 0.86 32.26 14.67
CA TRP A 259 1.73 31.49 15.57
C TRP A 259 3.19 31.48 15.07
N ASN A 260 3.39 31.53 13.75
CA ASN A 260 4.71 31.81 13.15
C ASN A 260 5.25 33.23 13.47
N LEU A 261 4.44 34.13 14.04
CA LEU A 261 4.85 35.49 14.45
C LEU A 261 5.00 35.64 15.97
N ILE A 262 4.35 34.79 16.77
CA ILE A 262 4.36 34.87 18.24
C ILE A 262 5.61 34.19 18.84
N VAL A 263 6.16 33.15 18.19
CA VAL A 263 7.43 32.51 18.62
C VAL A 263 8.65 33.31 18.14
N PHE A 264 8.63 34.63 18.34
CA PHE A 264 9.80 35.50 18.10
C PHE A 264 10.79 35.52 19.27
N VAL A 265 10.49 34.77 20.34
CA VAL A 265 11.37 34.54 21.48
C VAL A 265 11.98 33.13 21.36
N GLN A 266 13.31 33.10 21.26
CA GLN A 266 14.21 31.94 21.38
C GLN A 266 14.41 30.95 20.21
N ILE A 267 13.50 30.75 19.23
CA ILE A 267 13.74 29.80 18.11
C ILE A 267 13.30 30.36 16.73
N PRO A 268 14.21 30.95 15.93
CA PRO A 268 13.88 31.58 14.65
C PRO A 268 13.87 30.60 13.44
N LEU A 269 13.30 29.39 13.57
CA LEU A 269 13.27 28.42 12.45
C LEU A 269 12.13 27.38 12.45
N ILE A 270 10.95 27.69 13.01
CA ILE A 270 9.76 26.83 12.85
C ILE A 270 8.65 27.62 12.17
N LEU A 271 8.60 27.57 10.84
CA LEU A 271 7.34 27.77 10.14
C LEU A 271 6.52 26.50 10.35
N VAL A 272 5.39 26.58 11.05
CA VAL A 272 4.42 25.47 11.09
C VAL A 272 3.82 25.36 9.68
N PRO A 273 4.08 24.27 8.93
CA PRO A 273 3.41 24.01 7.68
C PRO A 273 2.00 23.48 7.96
N GLN A 274 1.14 23.52 6.94
CA GLN A 274 -0.15 22.84 7.01
C GLN A 274 -0.33 21.91 5.83
N LEU A 275 -0.94 20.76 6.07
CA LEU A 275 -1.22 19.76 5.05
C LEU A 275 -2.66 19.28 5.16
N SER A 276 -3.56 19.92 4.41
CA SER A 276 -4.94 19.43 4.31
C SER A 276 -5.01 18.21 3.39
N TYR A 277 -5.63 17.14 3.89
CA TYR A 277 -5.86 15.92 3.13
C TYR A 277 -7.23 15.90 2.43
N GLY A 278 -8.14 16.82 2.78
CA GLY A 278 -9.55 16.81 2.32
C GLY A 278 -10.10 18.14 1.76
N SER A 279 -9.34 19.23 1.79
CA SER A 279 -9.86 20.54 1.37
C SER A 279 -9.75 20.79 -0.14
N SER A 280 -10.90 20.87 -0.81
CA SER A 280 -11.05 21.14 -2.25
C SER A 280 -11.16 22.63 -2.62
N SER A 281 -11.35 23.53 -1.65
CA SER A 281 -11.67 24.97 -1.88
C SER A 281 -10.70 25.66 -2.87
N PRO A 282 -11.19 26.25 -3.98
CA PRO A 282 -10.34 27.01 -4.91
C PRO A 282 -9.61 28.18 -4.25
N ALA A 283 -10.27 28.92 -3.35
CA ALA A 283 -9.72 30.10 -2.66
C ALA A 283 -8.38 29.85 -1.92
N LEU A 284 -8.18 28.63 -1.39
CA LEU A 284 -6.94 28.23 -0.70
C LEU A 284 -5.69 28.17 -1.61
N SER A 285 -5.88 28.35 -2.92
CA SER A 285 -4.77 28.44 -3.89
C SER A 285 -4.06 29.81 -3.84
N ASN A 286 -4.66 30.83 -3.20
CA ASN A 286 -4.06 32.16 -3.09
C ASN A 286 -2.89 32.18 -2.09
N ARG A 287 -1.67 32.09 -2.63
CA ARG A 287 -0.41 32.10 -1.87
C ARG A 287 -0.11 33.40 -1.10
N GLN A 288 -0.75 34.52 -1.44
CA GLN A 288 -0.59 35.77 -0.69
C GLN A 288 -1.38 35.74 0.62
N ARG A 289 -2.57 35.11 0.61
CA ARG A 289 -3.41 34.89 1.80
C ARG A 289 -2.97 33.67 2.61
N PHE A 290 -2.55 32.60 1.93
CA PHE A 290 -2.21 31.29 2.50
C PHE A 290 -0.76 30.86 2.16
N PRO A 291 0.27 31.50 2.73
CA PRO A 291 1.67 31.22 2.36
C PRO A 291 2.14 29.82 2.76
N THR A 292 1.76 29.33 3.96
CA THR A 292 2.22 28.05 4.54
C THR A 292 1.27 26.88 4.34
N PHE A 293 0.20 27.05 3.57
CA PHE A 293 -0.81 26.02 3.31
C PHE A 293 -0.40 25.09 2.18
N PHE A 294 -0.53 23.78 2.39
CA PHE A 294 -0.39 22.75 1.36
C PHE A 294 -1.58 21.78 1.45
N ARG A 295 -1.84 21.08 0.34
CA ARG A 295 -2.85 20.03 0.28
C ARG A 295 -2.45 18.94 -0.70
N THR A 296 -2.88 17.71 -0.42
CA THR A 296 -2.86 16.60 -1.38
C THR A 296 -4.15 16.53 -2.20
N HIS A 297 -5.27 16.98 -1.64
CA HIS A 297 -6.57 16.95 -2.31
C HIS A 297 -6.59 17.88 -3.55
N PRO A 298 -7.15 17.44 -4.70
CA PRO A 298 -7.34 18.30 -5.87
C PRO A 298 -8.33 19.45 -5.61
N SER A 299 -8.24 20.52 -6.39
CA SER A 299 -9.18 21.64 -6.26
C SER A 299 -10.51 21.36 -6.96
N ALA A 300 -11.61 21.90 -6.43
CA ALA A 300 -12.95 21.75 -6.98
C ALA A 300 -13.11 22.30 -8.41
N THR A 301 -12.20 23.16 -8.89
CA THR A 301 -12.21 23.66 -10.28
C THR A 301 -12.08 22.55 -11.33
N LEU A 302 -11.50 21.38 -10.98
CA LEU A 302 -11.39 20.24 -11.91
C LEU A 302 -12.74 19.71 -12.42
N HIS A 303 -13.85 19.95 -11.71
CA HIS A 303 -15.19 19.57 -12.18
C HIS A 303 -15.66 20.45 -13.36
N ASN A 304 -15.21 21.70 -13.44
CA ASN A 304 -15.79 22.71 -14.33
C ASN A 304 -15.45 22.48 -15.81
N PRO A 305 -14.22 22.12 -16.22
CA PRO A 305 -13.93 21.68 -17.58
C PRO A 305 -14.80 20.49 -18.04
N THR A 306 -15.05 19.52 -17.14
CA THR A 306 -15.93 18.38 -17.44
C THR A 306 -17.37 18.82 -17.67
N ARG A 307 -17.91 19.70 -16.81
CA ARG A 307 -19.27 20.27 -16.96
C ARG A 307 -19.41 21.04 -18.27
N VAL A 308 -18.47 21.94 -18.57
CA VAL A 308 -18.41 22.68 -19.83
C VAL A 308 -18.39 21.73 -21.03
N LYS A 309 -17.56 20.67 -20.99
CA LYS A 309 -17.47 19.73 -22.11
C LYS A 309 -18.73 18.89 -22.31
N LEU A 310 -19.47 18.61 -21.24
CA LEU A 310 -20.80 17.98 -21.31
C LEU A 310 -21.85 18.96 -21.90
N PHE A 311 -21.84 20.23 -21.48
CA PHE A 311 -22.72 21.26 -22.04
C PHE A 311 -22.47 21.45 -23.55
N GLU A 312 -21.21 21.50 -23.99
CA GLU A 312 -20.85 21.52 -25.42
C GLU A 312 -21.37 20.28 -26.16
N LYS A 313 -21.13 19.08 -25.61
CA LYS A 313 -21.52 17.80 -26.23
C LYS A 313 -23.03 17.69 -26.45
N TRP A 314 -23.83 18.25 -25.55
CA TRP A 314 -25.29 18.25 -25.63
C TRP A 314 -25.89 19.55 -26.21
N GLY A 315 -25.05 20.49 -26.68
CA GLY A 315 -25.49 21.75 -27.30
C GLY A 315 -26.17 22.74 -26.35
N TRP A 316 -26.00 22.59 -25.03
CA TRP A 316 -26.67 23.42 -24.04
C TRP A 316 -25.94 24.76 -23.88
N LYS A 317 -26.63 25.85 -24.25
CA LYS A 317 -26.08 27.21 -24.26
C LYS A 317 -26.59 28.13 -23.15
N LYS A 318 -27.56 27.68 -22.35
CA LYS A 318 -28.14 28.44 -21.23
C LYS A 318 -28.28 27.53 -20.01
N ILE A 319 -27.72 27.96 -18.88
CA ILE A 319 -27.73 27.21 -17.62
C ILE A 319 -28.15 28.11 -16.45
N ALA A 320 -28.68 27.51 -15.39
CA ALA A 320 -28.93 28.17 -14.10
C ALA A 320 -28.08 27.53 -13.00
N THR A 321 -27.78 28.28 -11.94
CA THR A 321 -26.88 27.85 -10.87
C THR A 321 -27.46 28.17 -9.50
N ILE A 322 -27.52 27.19 -8.61
CA ILE A 322 -27.96 27.34 -7.21
C ILE A 322 -26.87 26.84 -6.26
N GLN A 323 -26.42 27.70 -5.35
CA GLN A 323 -25.35 27.37 -4.41
C GLN A 323 -25.69 27.69 -2.95
N GLN A 324 -25.09 26.93 -2.04
CA GLN A 324 -24.97 27.36 -0.65
C GLN A 324 -23.89 28.45 -0.54
N THR A 325 -24.12 29.47 0.28
CA THR A 325 -23.20 30.62 0.44
C THR A 325 -21.98 30.26 1.30
N THR A 326 -21.11 29.40 0.76
CA THR A 326 -19.86 28.96 1.38
C THR A 326 -18.70 29.19 0.39
N GLU A 327 -17.56 29.69 0.87
CA GLU A 327 -16.41 30.10 0.02
C GLU A 327 -15.96 29.04 -1.01
N VAL A 328 -16.02 27.76 -0.65
CA VAL A 328 -15.73 26.62 -1.55
C VAL A 328 -16.66 26.57 -2.76
N PHE A 329 -17.96 26.81 -2.58
CA PHE A 329 -18.94 26.77 -3.66
C PHE A 329 -18.89 28.06 -4.49
N THR A 330 -18.84 29.22 -3.83
CA THR A 330 -18.72 30.53 -4.49
C THR A 330 -17.50 30.55 -5.43
N SER A 331 -16.30 30.26 -4.92
CA SER A 331 -15.09 30.25 -5.76
C SER A 331 -15.02 29.11 -6.78
N THR A 332 -15.90 28.09 -6.68
CA THR A 332 -16.10 27.08 -7.74
C THR A 332 -17.09 27.56 -8.81
N LEU A 333 -18.07 28.38 -8.43
CA LEU A 333 -19.01 29.02 -9.35
C LEU A 333 -18.34 30.15 -10.15
N ASP A 334 -17.44 30.91 -9.53
CA ASP A 334 -16.71 31.99 -10.21
C ASP A 334 -15.78 31.43 -11.31
N ASP A 335 -15.05 30.34 -11.03
CA ASP A 335 -14.26 29.58 -12.03
C ASP A 335 -15.16 28.92 -13.11
N LEU A 336 -16.39 28.51 -12.75
CA LEU A 336 -17.35 27.99 -13.73
C LEU A 336 -17.85 29.09 -14.66
N GLU A 337 -18.15 30.28 -14.13
CA GLU A 337 -18.60 31.46 -14.90
C GLU A 337 -17.57 31.92 -15.93
N GLU A 338 -16.29 31.93 -15.56
CA GLU A 338 -15.19 32.22 -16.49
C GLU A 338 -15.17 31.21 -17.65
N ARG A 339 -15.19 29.91 -17.35
CA ARG A 339 -15.09 28.83 -18.36
C ARG A 339 -16.31 28.68 -19.26
N VAL A 340 -17.53 28.87 -18.74
CA VAL A 340 -18.75 28.82 -19.58
C VAL A 340 -18.77 30.02 -20.53
N LYS A 341 -18.30 31.19 -20.09
CA LYS A 341 -18.17 32.39 -20.92
C LYS A 341 -17.15 32.20 -22.05
N GLU A 342 -16.01 31.56 -21.79
CA GLU A 342 -15.05 31.15 -22.84
C GLU A 342 -15.69 30.21 -23.87
N ALA A 343 -16.49 29.23 -23.44
CA ALA A 343 -17.22 28.31 -24.31
C ALA A 343 -18.47 28.91 -24.98
N GLY A 344 -18.76 30.20 -24.77
CA GLY A 344 -19.95 30.88 -25.27
C GLY A 344 -21.25 30.23 -24.76
N ILE A 345 -21.33 29.99 -23.46
CA ILE A 345 -22.48 29.45 -22.71
C ILE A 345 -22.84 30.46 -21.62
N GLU A 346 -24.13 30.77 -21.47
CA GLU A 346 -24.63 31.84 -20.59
C GLU A 346 -25.22 31.27 -19.29
N ILE A 347 -24.82 31.81 -18.12
CA ILE A 347 -25.53 31.60 -16.85
C ILE A 347 -26.69 32.60 -16.80
N THR A 348 -27.90 32.15 -17.11
CA THR A 348 -29.07 33.06 -17.19
C THR A 348 -29.65 33.41 -15.83
N PHE A 349 -29.50 32.51 -14.84
CA PHE A 349 -30.00 32.72 -13.48
C PHE A 349 -29.03 32.19 -12.42
N ARG A 350 -28.66 33.04 -11.46
CA ARG A 350 -27.94 32.68 -10.25
C ARG A 350 -28.89 32.76 -9.05
N GLN A 351 -28.86 31.75 -8.18
CA GLN A 351 -29.53 31.74 -6.88
C GLN A 351 -28.54 31.29 -5.80
N SER A 352 -28.75 31.74 -4.57
CA SER A 352 -27.89 31.38 -3.44
C SER A 352 -28.65 31.38 -2.12
N PHE A 353 -28.30 30.48 -1.21
CA PHE A 353 -28.92 30.36 0.12
C PHE A 353 -27.91 30.06 1.22
N PHE A 354 -28.25 30.41 2.45
CA PHE A 354 -27.46 30.06 3.64
C PHE A 354 -27.95 28.76 4.29
N SER A 355 -29.26 28.69 4.58
CA SER A 355 -29.88 27.58 5.33
C SER A 355 -31.23 27.11 4.78
N ASP A 356 -32.07 28.00 4.25
CA ASP A 356 -33.36 27.69 3.62
C ASP A 356 -33.27 27.78 2.07
N PRO A 357 -33.48 26.68 1.33
CA PRO A 357 -33.49 26.68 -0.13
C PRO A 357 -34.85 26.98 -0.78
N ALA A 358 -35.96 27.07 -0.03
CA ALA A 358 -37.31 27.07 -0.58
C ALA A 358 -37.59 28.25 -1.54
N VAL A 359 -37.20 29.47 -1.16
CA VAL A 359 -37.33 30.66 -2.01
C VAL A 359 -36.45 30.58 -3.29
N PRO A 360 -35.16 30.22 -3.20
CA PRO A 360 -34.34 29.87 -4.38
C PRO A 360 -34.97 28.88 -5.35
N VAL A 361 -35.54 27.77 -4.87
CA VAL A 361 -36.14 26.74 -5.72
C VAL A 361 -37.40 27.27 -6.43
N LYS A 362 -38.26 28.01 -5.71
CA LYS A 362 -39.42 28.72 -6.28
C LYS A 362 -39.01 29.74 -7.36
N ASN A 363 -37.90 30.45 -7.16
CA ASN A 363 -37.36 31.35 -8.17
C ASN A 363 -36.87 30.61 -9.42
N LEU A 364 -36.14 29.49 -9.29
CA LEU A 364 -35.73 28.66 -10.43
C LEU A 364 -36.95 28.17 -11.24
N LYS A 365 -37.99 27.69 -10.54
CA LYS A 365 -39.23 27.24 -11.16
C LYS A 365 -39.95 28.37 -11.91
N ARG A 366 -40.05 29.55 -11.30
CA ARG A 366 -40.68 30.76 -11.88
C ARG A 366 -39.96 31.28 -13.14
N GLN A 367 -38.66 31.00 -13.27
CA GLN A 367 -37.83 31.41 -14.41
C GLN A 367 -37.66 30.32 -15.48
N ASP A 368 -38.39 29.19 -15.37
CA ASP A 368 -38.27 28.00 -16.22
C ASP A 368 -36.82 27.52 -16.45
N ALA A 369 -36.01 27.52 -15.38
CA ALA A 369 -34.65 26.99 -15.43
C ALA A 369 -34.66 25.48 -15.73
N ARG A 370 -33.94 25.04 -16.77
CA ARG A 370 -33.96 23.63 -17.23
C ARG A 370 -32.67 22.85 -16.97
N ILE A 371 -31.51 23.44 -17.26
CA ILE A 371 -30.21 22.88 -16.90
C ILE A 371 -29.74 23.60 -15.64
N ILE A 372 -29.68 22.89 -14.51
CA ILE A 372 -29.47 23.47 -13.19
C ILE A 372 -28.21 22.87 -12.55
N VAL A 373 -27.25 23.71 -12.15
CA VAL A 373 -26.04 23.28 -11.42
C VAL A 373 -26.22 23.56 -9.93
N GLY A 374 -26.16 22.50 -9.11
CA GLY A 374 -26.25 22.55 -7.65
C GLY A 374 -24.88 22.47 -6.98
N LEU A 375 -24.58 23.43 -6.09
CA LEU A 375 -23.31 23.49 -5.35
C LEU A 375 -23.58 23.69 -3.84
N PHE A 376 -23.76 22.57 -3.12
CA PHE A 376 -24.10 22.53 -1.70
C PHE A 376 -23.61 21.22 -1.05
N TYR A 377 -23.58 21.14 0.28
CA TYR A 377 -23.28 19.88 1.00
C TYR A 377 -24.48 18.90 0.97
N GLU A 378 -24.23 17.63 1.31
CA GLU A 378 -25.23 16.55 1.28
C GLU A 378 -26.46 16.82 2.18
N THR A 379 -26.22 17.41 3.35
CA THR A 379 -27.25 17.83 4.32
C THR A 379 -28.21 18.88 3.76
N GLU A 380 -27.72 19.74 2.88
CA GLU A 380 -28.49 20.75 2.19
C GLU A 380 -29.12 20.19 0.91
N ALA A 381 -28.47 19.21 0.25
CA ALA A 381 -29.04 18.51 -0.90
C ALA A 381 -30.39 17.87 -0.56
N ARG A 382 -30.53 17.20 0.60
CA ARG A 382 -31.82 16.65 1.06
C ARG A 382 -32.92 17.71 1.17
N LYS A 383 -32.59 18.90 1.69
CA LYS A 383 -33.55 20.02 1.83
C LYS A 383 -33.91 20.62 0.48
N VAL A 384 -32.92 20.84 -0.39
CA VAL A 384 -33.13 21.33 -1.76
C VAL A 384 -34.05 20.37 -2.52
N PHE A 385 -33.77 19.06 -2.51
CA PHE A 385 -34.54 18.09 -3.27
C PHE A 385 -35.97 17.88 -2.73
N CYS A 386 -36.19 18.00 -1.42
CA CYS A 386 -37.54 18.01 -0.84
C CYS A 386 -38.38 19.24 -1.29
N GLU A 387 -37.76 20.41 -1.49
CA GLU A 387 -38.46 21.57 -2.07
C GLU A 387 -38.62 21.45 -3.60
N VAL A 388 -37.64 20.89 -4.31
CA VAL A 388 -37.71 20.58 -5.75
C VAL A 388 -38.85 19.61 -6.06
N TYR A 389 -39.11 18.65 -5.17
CA TYR A 389 -40.26 17.76 -5.26
C TYR A 389 -41.59 18.53 -5.21
N LYS A 390 -41.76 19.38 -4.18
CA LYS A 390 -42.97 20.18 -3.96
C LYS A 390 -43.25 21.14 -5.12
N GLU A 391 -42.23 21.79 -5.65
CA GLU A 391 -42.32 22.69 -6.82
C GLU A 391 -42.33 21.95 -8.17
N ARG A 392 -42.28 20.61 -8.16
CA ARG A 392 -42.23 19.73 -9.35
C ARG A 392 -41.17 20.19 -10.37
N LEU A 393 -39.94 20.41 -9.91
CA LEU A 393 -38.79 20.89 -10.68
C LEU A 393 -37.82 19.74 -11.08
N PHE A 394 -38.38 18.59 -11.47
CA PHE A 394 -37.68 17.34 -11.78
C PHE A 394 -38.37 16.57 -12.92
N GLY A 395 -37.78 15.44 -13.34
CA GLY A 395 -38.27 14.62 -14.47
C GLY A 395 -37.89 15.19 -15.84
N LYS A 396 -38.40 14.58 -16.93
CA LYS A 396 -37.91 14.65 -18.33
C LYS A 396 -37.74 16.04 -19.00
N LYS A 397 -37.98 17.16 -18.30
CA LYS A 397 -37.76 18.55 -18.78
C LYS A 397 -36.60 19.26 -18.08
N TYR A 398 -36.07 18.69 -17.01
CA TYR A 398 -35.08 19.30 -16.11
C TYR A 398 -33.87 18.37 -15.97
N VAL A 399 -32.66 18.94 -15.91
CA VAL A 399 -31.41 18.20 -15.70
C VAL A 399 -30.62 18.87 -14.59
N TRP A 400 -30.37 18.13 -13.52
CA TRP A 400 -29.62 18.59 -12.35
C TRP A 400 -28.18 18.10 -12.40
N PHE A 401 -27.22 19.03 -12.32
CA PHE A 401 -25.80 18.73 -12.15
C PHE A 401 -25.42 18.86 -10.67
N LEU A 402 -25.05 17.75 -10.05
CA LEU A 402 -24.62 17.67 -8.65
C LEU A 402 -23.12 17.36 -8.54
N ILE A 403 -22.62 17.36 -7.31
CA ILE A 403 -21.24 16.94 -6.98
C ILE A 403 -21.28 15.46 -6.55
N GLY A 404 -20.35 14.65 -7.08
CA GLY A 404 -20.42 13.18 -6.99
C GLY A 404 -19.90 12.55 -5.70
N TRP A 405 -19.38 13.32 -4.74
CA TRP A 405 -18.79 12.77 -3.51
C TRP A 405 -19.80 12.44 -2.41
N TYR A 406 -21.11 12.65 -2.64
CA TYR A 406 -22.17 12.22 -1.73
C TYR A 406 -22.21 10.68 -1.63
N ALA A 407 -22.67 10.12 -0.52
CA ALA A 407 -22.89 8.67 -0.43
C ALA A 407 -23.97 8.20 -1.43
N ASP A 408 -23.80 7.03 -2.07
CA ASP A 408 -24.72 6.52 -3.11
C ASP A 408 -26.21 6.48 -2.71
N ASN A 409 -26.48 6.40 -1.40
CA ASN A 409 -27.81 6.35 -0.80
C ASN A 409 -28.20 7.63 -0.03
N TRP A 410 -27.53 8.78 -0.26
CA TRP A 410 -27.71 10.03 0.50
C TRP A 410 -29.15 10.54 0.63
N PHE A 411 -30.00 10.21 -0.35
CA PHE A 411 -31.42 10.56 -0.44
C PHE A 411 -32.36 9.53 0.21
N LYS A 412 -31.85 8.36 0.60
CA LYS A 412 -32.59 7.29 1.31
C LYS A 412 -32.37 7.32 2.83
N THR A 413 -31.37 8.07 3.30
CA THR A 413 -31.11 8.28 4.73
C THR A 413 -32.22 9.12 5.38
N TYR A 414 -32.79 8.63 6.49
CA TYR A 414 -33.77 9.37 7.27
C TYR A 414 -33.15 10.64 7.88
N ASP A 415 -33.79 11.79 7.62
CA ASP A 415 -33.37 13.11 8.10
C ASP A 415 -34.59 13.82 8.71
N PRO A 416 -34.61 14.12 10.02
CA PRO A 416 -35.77 14.73 10.68
C PRO A 416 -35.96 16.22 10.34
N SER A 417 -35.07 16.82 9.53
CA SER A 417 -35.19 18.21 9.08
C SER A 417 -35.92 18.38 7.74
N ILE A 418 -36.35 17.27 7.10
CA ILE A 418 -37.21 17.28 5.91
C ILE A 418 -38.56 16.62 6.18
N ASN A 419 -39.57 17.00 5.40
CA ASN A 419 -40.93 16.46 5.47
C ASN A 419 -41.34 15.84 4.12
N CYS A 420 -40.42 15.06 3.54
CA CYS A 420 -40.60 14.29 2.30
C CYS A 420 -40.19 12.83 2.57
N THR A 421 -40.88 11.89 1.94
CA THR A 421 -40.59 10.45 2.06
C THR A 421 -39.47 10.01 1.12
N VAL A 422 -38.92 8.80 1.35
CA VAL A 422 -37.81 8.26 0.54
C VAL A 422 -38.20 8.06 -0.93
N ASP A 423 -39.46 7.71 -1.20
CA ASP A 423 -39.96 7.50 -2.57
C ASP A 423 -40.06 8.86 -3.31
N GLU A 424 -40.61 9.89 -2.66
CA GLU A 424 -40.68 11.26 -3.20
C GLU A 424 -39.29 11.87 -3.42
N MET A 425 -38.35 11.61 -2.51
CA MET A 425 -36.95 12.00 -2.65
C MET A 425 -36.26 11.25 -3.80
N THR A 426 -36.63 10.00 -4.07
CA THR A 426 -36.11 9.22 -5.20
C THR A 426 -36.68 9.74 -6.53
N GLU A 427 -37.99 10.02 -6.61
CA GLU A 427 -38.66 10.65 -7.77
C GLU A 427 -38.02 12.02 -8.11
N ALA A 428 -37.71 12.83 -7.09
CA ALA A 428 -37.12 14.16 -7.28
C ALA A 428 -35.64 14.15 -7.71
N VAL A 429 -34.90 13.09 -7.38
CA VAL A 429 -33.47 12.90 -7.69
C VAL A 429 -33.27 12.14 -9.02
N GLU A 430 -34.33 11.59 -9.62
CA GLU A 430 -34.28 10.87 -10.90
C GLU A 430 -33.71 11.75 -12.03
N GLY A 431 -32.79 11.19 -12.83
CA GLY A 431 -32.20 11.87 -14.00
C GLY A 431 -31.14 12.93 -13.68
N HIS A 432 -30.66 13.04 -12.43
CA HIS A 432 -29.52 13.90 -12.11
C HIS A 432 -28.19 13.35 -12.67
N ILE A 433 -27.23 14.25 -12.89
CA ILE A 433 -25.88 13.97 -13.36
C ILE A 433 -24.90 14.39 -12.28
N THR A 434 -24.09 13.47 -11.78
CA THR A 434 -22.99 13.79 -10.85
C THR A 434 -21.71 14.15 -11.61
N THR A 435 -20.84 14.92 -10.95
CA THR A 435 -19.45 15.16 -11.39
C THR A 435 -18.52 14.95 -10.21
N GLU A 436 -17.52 14.09 -10.37
CA GLU A 436 -16.56 13.71 -9.32
C GLU A 436 -15.11 13.75 -9.86
N ILE A 437 -14.11 13.72 -8.96
CA ILE A 437 -12.69 13.67 -9.31
C ILE A 437 -12.13 12.30 -8.95
N VAL A 438 -11.93 11.44 -9.95
CA VAL A 438 -11.32 10.12 -9.74
C VAL A 438 -9.82 10.28 -9.44
N MET A 439 -9.42 10.05 -8.19
CA MET A 439 -8.02 10.13 -7.75
C MET A 439 -7.23 8.87 -8.10
N LEU A 440 -6.98 8.68 -9.40
CA LEU A 440 -6.11 7.60 -9.90
C LEU A 440 -4.65 7.87 -9.54
N ASN A 441 -3.94 6.83 -9.09
CA ASN A 441 -2.48 6.88 -8.99
C ASN A 441 -1.86 6.94 -10.40
N PRO A 442 -1.12 8.01 -10.77
CA PRO A 442 -0.52 8.13 -12.10
C PRO A 442 0.69 7.20 -12.32
N ALA A 443 1.17 6.52 -11.27
CA ALA A 443 2.27 5.59 -11.36
C ALA A 443 1.86 4.32 -12.13
N ASN A 444 2.35 4.19 -13.37
CA ASN A 444 2.29 2.95 -14.17
C ASN A 444 3.26 1.87 -13.62
N THR A 445 3.42 1.82 -12.30
CA THR A 445 4.26 0.86 -11.58
C THR A 445 3.61 -0.51 -11.58
N ARG A 446 4.38 -1.53 -11.99
CA ARG A 446 3.92 -2.93 -12.00
C ARG A 446 3.50 -3.35 -10.59
N SER A 447 2.22 -3.66 -10.39
CA SER A 447 1.75 -4.20 -9.12
C SER A 447 2.40 -5.56 -8.85
N ILE A 448 2.97 -5.71 -7.65
CA ILE A 448 3.68 -6.92 -7.23
C ILE A 448 2.72 -8.08 -6.95
N SER A 449 1.43 -7.82 -6.70
CA SER A 449 0.45 -8.83 -6.25
C SER A 449 0.33 -10.05 -7.18
N ASN A 450 0.30 -9.84 -8.50
CA ASN A 450 0.20 -10.94 -9.47
C ASN A 450 1.55 -11.62 -9.76
N MET A 451 2.69 -10.95 -9.52
CA MET A 451 3.99 -11.63 -9.46
C MET A 451 4.04 -12.54 -8.23
N ALA A 452 3.65 -12.04 -7.05
CA ALA A 452 3.56 -12.84 -5.83
C ALA A 452 2.64 -14.05 -6.00
N ARG A 453 1.46 -13.89 -6.62
CA ARG A 453 0.53 -15.00 -6.91
C ARG A 453 1.18 -16.12 -7.71
N LEU A 454 1.93 -15.80 -8.77
CA LEU A 454 2.59 -16.81 -9.61
C LEU A 454 3.71 -17.55 -8.86
N TRP A 455 4.60 -16.81 -8.20
CA TRP A 455 5.75 -17.37 -7.50
C TRP A 455 5.35 -18.17 -6.25
N LEU A 456 4.41 -17.67 -5.43
CA LEU A 456 3.93 -18.38 -4.24
C LEU A 456 3.24 -19.71 -4.61
N LEU A 457 2.41 -19.73 -5.66
CA LEU A 457 1.71 -20.94 -6.07
C LEU A 457 2.66 -21.99 -6.65
N GLY A 458 3.60 -21.59 -7.51
CA GLY A 458 4.60 -22.49 -8.09
C GLY A 458 5.55 -23.08 -7.03
N LEU A 459 6.19 -22.21 -6.22
CA LEU A 459 7.13 -22.66 -5.19
C LEU A 459 6.44 -23.45 -4.08
N GLY A 460 5.25 -23.02 -3.64
CA GLY A 460 4.45 -23.71 -2.62
C GLY A 460 4.04 -25.12 -3.06
N PHE A 461 3.55 -25.27 -4.29
CA PHE A 461 3.25 -26.58 -4.87
C PHE A 461 4.51 -27.46 -4.91
N SER A 462 5.64 -26.94 -5.41
CA SER A 462 6.83 -27.77 -5.64
C SER A 462 7.59 -28.14 -4.38
N LEU A 463 7.58 -27.30 -3.34
CA LEU A 463 8.07 -27.67 -2.00
C LEU A 463 7.16 -28.74 -1.36
N GLY A 464 5.85 -28.49 -1.34
CA GLY A 464 4.87 -29.41 -0.76
C GLY A 464 4.86 -30.77 -1.45
N TYR A 465 4.54 -30.80 -2.75
CA TYR A 465 4.46 -32.02 -3.54
C TYR A 465 5.83 -32.68 -3.72
N GLY A 466 6.91 -31.92 -3.97
CA GLY A 466 8.26 -32.46 -4.15
C GLY A 466 8.76 -33.21 -2.92
N SER A 467 8.45 -32.76 -1.71
CA SER A 467 8.80 -33.47 -0.47
C SER A 467 8.08 -34.82 -0.33
N MET A 468 6.83 -34.93 -0.80
CA MET A 468 6.07 -36.17 -0.82
C MET A 468 6.52 -37.10 -1.95
N PHE A 469 6.75 -36.56 -3.13
CA PHE A 469 7.22 -37.28 -4.31
C PHE A 469 8.58 -37.93 -4.09
N THR A 470 9.56 -37.18 -3.59
CA THR A 470 10.92 -37.72 -3.33
C THR A 470 10.91 -38.84 -2.31
N LYS A 471 10.01 -38.76 -1.32
CA LYS A 471 9.79 -39.82 -0.32
C LYS A 471 9.15 -41.08 -0.91
N ILE A 472 8.11 -40.97 -1.76
CA ILE A 472 7.49 -42.15 -2.38
C ILE A 472 8.41 -42.78 -3.44
N TRP A 473 9.16 -41.95 -4.20
CA TRP A 473 10.22 -42.38 -5.10
C TRP A 473 11.30 -43.19 -4.38
N TRP A 474 11.79 -42.69 -3.23
CA TRP A 474 12.78 -43.41 -2.44
C TRP A 474 12.26 -44.78 -1.99
N VAL A 475 11.06 -44.85 -1.39
CA VAL A 475 10.42 -46.11 -0.99
C VAL A 475 10.33 -47.08 -2.17
N HIS A 476 9.87 -46.60 -3.34
CA HIS A 476 9.82 -47.42 -4.55
C HIS A 476 11.19 -47.98 -4.93
N THR A 477 12.23 -47.13 -5.04
CA THR A 477 13.58 -47.55 -5.47
C THR A 477 14.27 -48.53 -4.51
N VAL A 478 13.94 -48.50 -3.21
CA VAL A 478 14.52 -49.40 -2.19
C VAL A 478 13.82 -50.76 -2.16
N PHE A 479 12.50 -50.81 -2.36
CA PHE A 479 11.73 -52.04 -2.17
C PHE A 479 11.42 -52.82 -3.46
N THR A 480 11.46 -52.20 -4.64
CA THR A 480 11.15 -52.91 -5.92
C THR A 480 12.37 -53.46 -6.67
N LYS A 481 13.57 -52.87 -6.49
CA LYS A 481 14.80 -53.36 -7.16
C LYS A 481 15.35 -54.60 -6.46
N LYS A 482 15.07 -55.77 -7.05
CA LYS A 482 15.20 -57.06 -6.36
C LYS A 482 16.61 -57.70 -6.33
N GLU A 483 17.50 -57.41 -7.30
CA GLU A 483 18.64 -58.31 -7.56
C GLU A 483 20.06 -57.73 -7.30
N GLU A 484 20.45 -56.56 -7.83
CA GLU A 484 21.88 -56.19 -7.89
C GLU A 484 22.50 -55.50 -6.65
N LYS A 485 21.71 -55.07 -5.65
CA LYS A 485 22.21 -54.09 -4.64
C LYS A 485 22.05 -54.48 -3.17
N LYS A 486 22.41 -55.73 -2.82
CA LYS A 486 22.58 -56.15 -1.40
C LYS A 486 23.54 -55.26 -0.60
N GLU A 487 24.62 -54.79 -1.24
CA GLU A 487 25.65 -53.97 -0.59
C GLU A 487 25.25 -52.49 -0.38
N TRP A 488 24.22 -52.02 -1.09
CA TRP A 488 23.68 -50.65 -0.98
C TRP A 488 22.63 -50.48 0.13
N ARG A 489 22.45 -51.48 1.01
CA ARG A 489 21.66 -51.38 2.25
C ARG A 489 22.36 -50.54 3.35
N LYS A 490 23.22 -49.60 2.96
CA LYS A 490 23.85 -48.62 3.87
C LYS A 490 22.87 -47.47 4.11
N THR A 491 22.97 -46.84 5.27
CA THR A 491 22.08 -45.77 5.75
C THR A 491 21.93 -44.68 4.70
N LEU A 492 20.70 -44.38 4.26
CA LEU A 492 20.49 -43.32 3.28
C LEU A 492 20.71 -41.95 3.92
N GLU A 493 21.69 -41.23 3.41
CA GLU A 493 22.02 -39.87 3.84
C GLU A 493 20.87 -38.89 3.49
N PRO A 494 20.31 -38.13 4.46
CA PRO A 494 19.17 -37.24 4.22
C PRO A 494 19.38 -36.21 3.11
N TRP A 495 20.63 -35.78 2.86
CA TRP A 495 20.97 -34.81 1.82
C TRP A 495 20.47 -35.23 0.43
N LYS A 496 20.34 -36.52 0.15
CA LYS A 496 19.87 -37.02 -1.16
C LYS A 496 18.39 -36.71 -1.41
N LEU A 497 17.56 -36.68 -0.37
CA LEU A 497 16.17 -36.22 -0.50
C LEU A 497 16.15 -34.70 -0.74
N TYR A 498 16.86 -33.93 0.10
CA TYR A 498 16.91 -32.47 -0.01
C TYR A 498 17.45 -32.00 -1.36
N ALA A 499 18.49 -32.65 -1.91
CA ALA A 499 19.02 -32.38 -3.24
C ALA A 499 18.00 -32.69 -4.35
N THR A 500 17.21 -33.76 -4.22
CA THR A 500 16.18 -34.10 -5.22
C THR A 500 14.99 -33.13 -5.16
N VAL A 501 14.58 -32.67 -3.96
CA VAL A 501 13.58 -31.59 -3.83
C VAL A 501 14.13 -30.27 -4.38
N GLY A 502 15.38 -29.94 -4.06
CA GLY A 502 16.07 -28.74 -4.56
C GLY A 502 16.18 -28.71 -6.08
N LEU A 503 16.40 -29.85 -6.73
CA LEU A 503 16.39 -29.96 -8.19
C LEU A 503 15.00 -29.65 -8.79
N LEU A 504 13.93 -30.20 -8.20
CA LEU A 504 12.56 -29.94 -8.64
C LEU A 504 12.17 -28.46 -8.45
N VAL A 505 12.48 -27.88 -7.30
CA VAL A 505 12.23 -26.45 -7.03
C VAL A 505 13.10 -25.54 -7.90
N GLY A 506 14.36 -25.92 -8.17
CA GLY A 506 15.27 -25.17 -9.05
C GLY A 506 14.77 -25.13 -10.50
N MET A 507 14.16 -26.21 -11.00
CA MET A 507 13.55 -26.23 -12.33
C MET A 507 12.29 -25.35 -12.42
N ASP A 508 11.51 -25.25 -11.33
CA ASP A 508 10.41 -24.29 -11.22
C ASP A 508 10.90 -22.84 -11.20
N VAL A 509 11.91 -22.52 -10.39
CA VAL A 509 12.53 -21.19 -10.36
C VAL A 509 13.03 -20.81 -11.76
N LEU A 510 13.68 -21.74 -12.46
CA LEU A 510 14.17 -21.51 -13.82
C LEU A 510 13.04 -21.26 -14.83
N THR A 511 12.00 -22.10 -14.82
CA THR A 511 10.87 -21.96 -15.78
C THR A 511 10.03 -20.71 -15.52
N LEU A 512 9.77 -20.36 -14.25
CA LEU A 512 9.08 -19.11 -13.89
C LEU A 512 9.93 -17.86 -14.19
N ALA A 513 11.24 -17.91 -13.95
CA ALA A 513 12.15 -16.82 -14.33
C ALA A 513 12.20 -16.60 -15.84
N ILE A 514 12.31 -17.68 -16.63
CA ILE A 514 12.29 -17.59 -18.10
C ILE A 514 10.98 -16.97 -18.60
N TRP A 515 9.82 -17.43 -18.11
CA TRP A 515 8.52 -16.84 -18.47
C TRP A 515 8.48 -15.35 -18.12
N GLN A 516 8.82 -14.98 -16.88
CA GLN A 516 8.78 -13.58 -16.43
C GLN A 516 9.74 -12.65 -17.21
N ILE A 517 10.89 -13.15 -17.66
CA ILE A 517 11.87 -12.36 -18.42
C ILE A 517 11.46 -12.23 -19.90
N VAL A 518 10.92 -13.30 -20.50
CA VAL A 518 10.63 -13.35 -21.95
C VAL A 518 9.23 -12.82 -22.31
N ASP A 519 8.22 -13.08 -21.48
CA ASP A 519 6.83 -12.66 -21.70
C ASP A 519 6.16 -12.23 -20.37
N PRO A 520 6.61 -11.11 -19.78
CA PRO A 520 6.13 -10.65 -18.47
C PRO A 520 4.61 -10.39 -18.50
N LEU A 521 3.92 -10.88 -17.47
CA LEU A 521 2.51 -10.60 -17.26
C LEU A 521 2.29 -9.07 -17.12
N HIS A 522 1.33 -8.56 -17.87
CA HIS A 522 0.89 -7.17 -17.85
C HIS A 522 -0.62 -7.11 -17.66
N ARG A 523 -1.14 -5.92 -17.34
CA ARG A 523 -2.59 -5.69 -17.33
C ARG A 523 -3.15 -5.82 -18.75
N THR A 524 -4.29 -6.47 -18.87
CA THR A 524 -5.17 -6.49 -20.05
C THR A 524 -6.59 -6.13 -19.60
N ILE A 525 -7.31 -5.45 -20.48
CA ILE A 525 -8.70 -5.05 -20.25
C ILE A 525 -9.53 -5.74 -21.32
N GLU A 526 -10.50 -6.53 -20.91
CA GLU A 526 -11.44 -7.22 -21.79
C GLU A 526 -12.78 -6.48 -21.76
N THR A 527 -13.17 -5.93 -22.90
CA THR A 527 -14.44 -5.22 -23.06
C THR A 527 -15.53 -6.21 -23.46
N PHE A 528 -16.52 -6.41 -22.60
CA PHE A 528 -17.66 -7.27 -22.93
C PHE A 528 -18.64 -6.57 -23.88
N ALA A 529 -19.64 -7.32 -24.35
CA ALA A 529 -20.77 -6.74 -25.08
C ALA A 529 -21.45 -5.65 -24.21
N LYS A 530 -22.06 -4.66 -24.86
CA LYS A 530 -22.89 -3.70 -24.12
C LYS A 530 -24.08 -4.42 -23.52
N GLU A 531 -24.33 -4.18 -22.24
CA GLU A 531 -25.53 -4.64 -21.56
C GLU A 531 -26.53 -3.48 -21.52
N GLU A 532 -27.76 -3.74 -21.97
CA GLU A 532 -28.89 -2.90 -21.62
C GLU A 532 -29.29 -3.23 -20.17
N PRO A 533 -29.60 -2.23 -19.33
CA PRO A 533 -29.88 -2.45 -17.92
C PRO A 533 -31.14 -3.31 -17.74
N LYS A 534 -31.24 -4.01 -16.60
CA LYS A 534 -32.38 -4.88 -16.26
C LYS A 534 -33.63 -4.10 -15.80
N GLU A 535 -33.56 -2.78 -15.85
CA GLU A 535 -34.55 -1.80 -15.41
C GLU A 535 -34.61 -0.70 -16.48
N ASP A 536 -35.76 -0.07 -16.71
CA ASP A 536 -35.99 0.94 -17.77
C ASP A 536 -35.22 2.26 -17.51
N ILE A 537 -33.92 2.24 -17.76
CA ILE A 537 -33.00 3.37 -17.58
C ILE A 537 -32.22 3.58 -18.89
N ASP A 538 -32.20 4.82 -19.41
CA ASP A 538 -31.57 5.20 -20.70
C ASP A 538 -30.01 5.20 -20.64
N VAL A 539 -29.38 4.15 -20.07
CA VAL A 539 -27.93 4.04 -19.83
C VAL A 539 -27.40 2.71 -20.36
N SER A 540 -26.78 2.71 -21.55
CA SER A 540 -26.09 1.52 -22.07
C SER A 540 -24.81 1.25 -21.27
N ILE A 541 -24.76 0.14 -20.54
CA ILE A 541 -23.57 -0.26 -19.76
C ILE A 541 -22.56 -0.91 -20.71
N LEU A 542 -21.27 -0.56 -20.57
CA LEU A 542 -20.17 -1.25 -21.25
C LEU A 542 -19.27 -1.89 -20.17
N PRO A 543 -19.49 -3.16 -19.80
CA PRO A 543 -18.70 -3.82 -18.78
C PRO A 543 -17.25 -4.03 -19.27
N GLN A 544 -16.29 -3.78 -18.40
CA GLN A 544 -14.86 -3.97 -18.67
C GLN A 544 -14.22 -4.79 -17.55
N LEU A 545 -13.48 -5.83 -17.93
CA LEU A 545 -12.84 -6.73 -16.98
C LEU A 545 -11.32 -6.55 -17.03
N GLU A 546 -10.73 -6.05 -15.94
CA GLU A 546 -9.28 -6.02 -15.79
C GLU A 546 -8.76 -7.38 -15.33
N HIS A 547 -7.81 -7.94 -16.08
CA HIS A 547 -7.09 -9.15 -15.69
C HIS A 547 -5.58 -9.00 -16.00
N CYS A 548 -4.77 -9.97 -15.59
CA CYS A 548 -3.35 -10.01 -15.96
C CYS A 548 -3.08 -11.13 -16.94
N SER A 549 -2.61 -10.77 -18.14
CA SER A 549 -2.26 -11.70 -19.20
C SER A 549 -0.82 -11.49 -19.67
N SER A 550 -0.31 -12.43 -20.47
CA SER A 550 0.96 -12.32 -21.19
C SER A 550 0.69 -12.67 -22.65
N LYS A 551 1.56 -12.24 -23.58
CA LYS A 551 1.27 -12.32 -25.02
C LYS A 551 1.06 -13.75 -25.52
N LYS A 552 1.58 -14.74 -24.80
CA LYS A 552 1.39 -16.18 -25.04
C LYS A 552 0.96 -16.93 -23.77
N MET A 553 0.10 -16.33 -22.94
CA MET A 553 -0.42 -16.88 -21.68
C MET A 553 -0.78 -18.37 -21.76
N ASN A 554 -1.62 -18.76 -22.73
CA ASN A 554 -2.09 -20.14 -22.88
C ASN A 554 -0.96 -21.12 -23.24
N THR A 555 0.10 -20.66 -23.94
CA THR A 555 1.27 -21.48 -24.26
C THR A 555 2.12 -21.71 -23.01
N TRP A 556 2.39 -20.66 -22.22
CA TRP A 556 3.18 -20.79 -20.99
C TRP A 556 2.46 -21.61 -19.91
N LEU A 557 1.16 -21.36 -19.69
CA LEU A 557 0.33 -22.18 -18.80
C LEU A 557 0.26 -23.64 -19.29
N GLY A 558 0.07 -23.87 -20.59
CA GLY A 558 0.03 -25.22 -21.17
C GLY A 558 1.32 -26.00 -20.94
N ILE A 559 2.48 -25.38 -21.12
CA ILE A 559 3.80 -25.99 -20.84
C ILE A 559 3.96 -26.28 -19.35
N PHE A 560 3.65 -25.30 -18.48
CA PHE A 560 3.82 -25.45 -17.03
C PHE A 560 2.87 -26.51 -16.45
N TYR A 561 1.57 -26.44 -16.76
CA TYR A 561 0.57 -27.44 -16.34
C TYR A 561 0.81 -28.81 -16.98
N GLY A 562 1.31 -28.89 -18.22
CA GLY A 562 1.68 -30.17 -18.84
C GLY A 562 2.80 -30.89 -18.09
N TYR A 563 3.87 -30.17 -17.76
CA TYR A 563 4.96 -30.68 -16.91
C TYR A 563 4.44 -31.10 -15.52
N LYS A 564 3.63 -30.25 -14.86
CA LYS A 564 3.06 -30.58 -13.54
C LYS A 564 2.12 -31.78 -13.60
N GLY A 565 1.28 -31.91 -14.62
CA GLY A 565 0.40 -33.04 -14.84
C GLY A 565 1.17 -34.36 -14.99
N LEU A 566 2.24 -34.37 -15.79
CA LEU A 566 3.11 -35.53 -15.93
C LEU A 566 3.76 -35.95 -14.60
N LEU A 567 4.22 -34.97 -13.82
CA LEU A 567 4.82 -35.20 -12.49
C LEU A 567 3.79 -35.69 -11.46
N LEU A 568 2.54 -35.19 -11.51
CA LEU A 568 1.42 -35.68 -10.71
C LEU A 568 1.07 -37.14 -11.03
N LEU A 569 0.96 -37.49 -12.32
CA LEU A 569 0.67 -38.85 -12.79
C LEU A 569 1.77 -39.84 -12.38
N LEU A 570 3.04 -39.44 -12.52
CA LEU A 570 4.18 -40.26 -12.09
C LEU A 570 4.14 -40.52 -10.57
N GLY A 571 3.77 -39.53 -9.76
CA GLY A 571 3.63 -39.73 -8.31
C GLY A 571 2.45 -40.62 -7.92
N ILE A 572 1.31 -40.54 -8.63
CA ILE A 572 0.19 -41.49 -8.46
C ILE A 572 0.67 -42.92 -8.76
N PHE A 573 1.36 -43.14 -9.87
CA PHE A 573 1.89 -44.44 -10.26
C PHE A 573 2.83 -45.04 -9.20
N LEU A 574 3.78 -44.25 -8.69
CA LEU A 574 4.71 -44.68 -7.63
C LEU A 574 4.00 -44.96 -6.30
N ALA A 575 2.97 -44.19 -5.96
CA ALA A 575 2.13 -44.43 -4.78
C ALA A 575 1.28 -45.71 -4.93
N TYR A 576 0.83 -46.03 -6.14
CA TYR A 576 0.10 -47.26 -6.43
C TYR A 576 1.00 -48.50 -6.33
N GLU A 577 2.20 -48.48 -6.91
CA GLU A 577 3.17 -49.59 -6.83
C GLU A 577 3.61 -49.87 -5.38
N THR A 578 3.83 -48.82 -4.58
CA THR A 578 4.33 -48.97 -3.20
C THR A 578 3.28 -49.32 -2.16
N LYS A 579 1.97 -49.38 -2.50
CA LYS A 579 0.86 -49.60 -1.54
C LYS A 579 0.95 -50.93 -0.76
N SER A 580 1.42 -51.98 -1.43
CA SER A 580 1.49 -53.36 -0.95
C SER A 580 2.70 -53.61 -0.05
N VAL A 581 3.73 -52.76 -0.14
CA VAL A 581 4.93 -52.86 0.69
C VAL A 581 4.59 -52.44 2.11
N SER A 582 4.59 -53.39 3.06
CA SER A 582 4.43 -53.12 4.48
C SER A 582 5.69 -53.51 5.25
N THR A 583 6.33 -52.53 5.90
CA THR A 583 7.35 -52.79 6.92
C THR A 583 7.01 -51.96 8.16
N GLU A 584 7.18 -52.52 9.35
CA GLU A 584 6.67 -51.90 10.58
C GLU A 584 7.31 -50.54 10.89
N LYS A 585 8.59 -50.37 10.54
CA LYS A 585 9.34 -49.10 10.63
C LYS A 585 8.90 -48.04 9.62
N ILE A 586 8.10 -48.40 8.60
CA ILE A 586 7.61 -47.48 7.56
C ILE A 586 6.13 -47.79 7.27
N ASN A 587 5.23 -47.23 8.10
CA ASN A 587 3.80 -47.08 7.78
C ASN A 587 3.46 -45.66 7.27
N ASP A 588 4.42 -44.74 7.28
CA ASP A 588 4.25 -43.32 6.94
C ASP A 588 4.14 -43.07 5.41
N HIS A 589 4.56 -44.02 4.57
CA HIS A 589 4.43 -43.91 3.11
C HIS A 589 2.98 -44.07 2.63
N ARG A 590 2.13 -44.81 3.35
CA ARG A 590 0.70 -44.96 3.03
C ARG A 590 -0.06 -43.64 3.16
N ALA A 591 0.19 -42.90 4.24
CA ALA A 591 -0.36 -41.55 4.42
C ALA A 591 0.14 -40.58 3.32
N VAL A 592 1.43 -40.65 2.97
CA VAL A 592 2.01 -39.87 1.86
C VAL A 592 1.38 -40.22 0.52
N GLY A 593 1.12 -41.51 0.23
CA GLY A 593 0.44 -41.94 -0.99
C GLY A 593 -1.00 -41.43 -1.09
N MET A 594 -1.75 -41.47 0.01
CA MET A 594 -3.11 -40.89 0.10
C MET A 594 -3.09 -39.37 -0.13
N ALA A 595 -2.14 -38.66 0.47
CA ALA A 595 -1.96 -37.23 0.26
C ALA A 595 -1.59 -36.88 -1.19
N ILE A 596 -0.68 -37.63 -1.81
CA ILE A 596 -0.33 -37.49 -3.23
C ILE A 596 -1.56 -37.66 -4.13
N TYR A 597 -2.39 -38.68 -3.87
CA TYR A 597 -3.62 -38.91 -4.63
C TYR A 597 -4.62 -37.75 -4.49
N ASN A 598 -4.86 -37.27 -3.27
CA ASN A 598 -5.73 -36.12 -2.99
C ASN A 598 -5.29 -34.86 -3.75
N VAL A 599 -4.01 -34.48 -3.61
CA VAL A 599 -3.45 -33.30 -4.29
C VAL A 599 -3.53 -33.44 -5.80
N ALA A 600 -3.18 -34.62 -6.34
CA ALA A 600 -3.16 -34.85 -7.78
C ALA A 600 -4.56 -34.77 -8.41
N VAL A 601 -5.56 -35.40 -7.81
CA VAL A 601 -6.95 -35.37 -8.32
C VAL A 601 -7.52 -33.94 -8.27
N LEU A 602 -7.34 -33.22 -7.17
CA LEU A 602 -7.82 -31.83 -7.05
C LEU A 602 -7.14 -30.91 -8.09
N CYS A 603 -5.81 -30.98 -8.22
CA CYS A 603 -5.08 -30.16 -9.20
C CYS A 603 -5.45 -30.48 -10.66
N LEU A 604 -5.62 -31.76 -11.02
CA LEU A 604 -5.99 -32.17 -12.38
C LEU A 604 -7.42 -31.77 -12.76
N ILE A 605 -8.33 -31.61 -11.80
CA ILE A 605 -9.69 -31.12 -12.05
C ILE A 605 -9.73 -29.59 -12.08
N THR A 606 -9.14 -28.90 -11.10
CA THR A 606 -9.28 -27.44 -10.96
C THR A 606 -8.50 -26.65 -12.01
N ALA A 607 -7.34 -27.12 -12.46
CA ALA A 607 -6.53 -26.36 -13.43
C ALA A 607 -7.25 -26.16 -14.79
N PRO A 608 -7.85 -27.19 -15.45
CA PRO A 608 -8.67 -26.98 -16.64
C PRO A 608 -9.91 -26.11 -16.39
N VAL A 609 -10.63 -26.34 -15.28
CA VAL A 609 -11.86 -25.59 -14.94
C VAL A 609 -11.59 -24.09 -14.79
N THR A 610 -10.50 -23.72 -14.12
CA THR A 610 -10.12 -22.31 -13.92
C THR A 610 -9.57 -21.62 -15.18
N MET A 611 -9.09 -22.37 -16.17
CA MET A 611 -8.79 -21.82 -17.51
C MET A 611 -10.07 -21.56 -18.31
N ILE A 612 -11.05 -22.47 -18.25
CA ILE A 612 -12.32 -22.35 -18.99
C ILE A 612 -13.18 -21.21 -18.43
N LEU A 613 -13.29 -21.08 -17.11
CA LEU A 613 -14.10 -20.06 -16.43
C LEU A 613 -13.39 -18.70 -16.25
N SER A 614 -12.36 -18.43 -17.06
CA SER A 614 -11.50 -17.24 -16.92
C SER A 614 -12.23 -15.90 -17.09
N SER A 615 -13.37 -15.88 -17.78
CA SER A 615 -14.26 -14.71 -17.90
C SER A 615 -15.18 -14.46 -16.69
N GLN A 616 -15.32 -15.42 -15.76
CA GLN A 616 -16.15 -15.32 -14.56
C GLN A 616 -15.26 -15.28 -13.31
N GLN A 617 -14.90 -14.08 -12.85
CA GLN A 617 -13.90 -13.91 -11.78
C GLN A 617 -14.30 -14.59 -10.46
N ASP A 618 -15.56 -14.46 -10.01
CA ASP A 618 -16.03 -15.08 -8.77
C ASP A 618 -15.95 -16.61 -8.83
N ALA A 619 -16.38 -17.21 -9.95
CA ALA A 619 -16.33 -18.64 -10.15
C ALA A 619 -14.87 -19.15 -10.20
N ALA A 620 -14.01 -18.49 -10.99
CA ALA A 620 -12.59 -18.86 -11.08
C ALA A 620 -11.85 -18.69 -9.74
N PHE A 621 -12.19 -17.67 -8.96
CA PHE A 621 -11.66 -17.46 -7.61
C PHE A 621 -12.15 -18.52 -6.62
N ALA A 622 -13.45 -18.83 -6.61
CA ALA A 622 -14.04 -19.85 -5.74
C ALA A 622 -13.43 -21.24 -6.02
N PHE A 623 -13.37 -21.67 -7.28
CA PHE A 623 -12.78 -22.96 -7.64
C PHE A 623 -11.29 -23.05 -7.28
N ALA A 624 -10.50 -21.99 -7.52
CA ALA A 624 -9.08 -21.98 -7.17
C ALA A 624 -8.83 -21.99 -5.65
N SER A 625 -9.54 -21.14 -4.90
CA SER A 625 -9.35 -21.00 -3.45
C SER A 625 -9.79 -22.24 -2.68
N LEU A 626 -11.00 -22.77 -2.98
CA LEU A 626 -11.50 -23.99 -2.34
C LEU A 626 -10.60 -25.20 -2.60
N ALA A 627 -10.12 -25.38 -3.83
CA ALA A 627 -9.21 -26.47 -4.16
C ALA A 627 -7.89 -26.38 -3.39
N ILE A 628 -7.29 -25.19 -3.27
CA ILE A 628 -6.05 -24.97 -2.49
C ILE A 628 -6.30 -25.26 -1.00
N VAL A 629 -7.42 -24.77 -0.44
CA VAL A 629 -7.78 -24.98 0.97
C VAL A 629 -8.00 -26.47 1.26
N PHE A 630 -8.89 -27.15 0.53
CA PHE A 630 -9.17 -28.57 0.77
C PHE A 630 -7.93 -29.45 0.51
N SER A 631 -7.17 -29.18 -0.55
CA SER A 631 -5.91 -29.88 -0.82
C SER A 631 -4.94 -29.78 0.36
N SER A 632 -4.76 -28.57 0.91
CA SER A 632 -3.84 -28.31 2.02
C SER A 632 -4.31 -28.94 3.33
N TYR A 633 -5.59 -28.73 3.70
CA TYR A 633 -6.17 -29.27 4.94
C TYR A 633 -6.15 -30.80 4.97
N ILE A 634 -6.61 -31.46 3.90
CA ILE A 634 -6.65 -32.92 3.84
C ILE A 634 -5.22 -33.49 3.92
N THR A 635 -4.25 -32.90 3.21
CA THR A 635 -2.85 -33.33 3.28
C THR A 635 -2.26 -33.19 4.69
N LEU A 636 -2.50 -32.07 5.39
CA LEU A 636 -2.03 -31.89 6.77
C LEU A 636 -2.68 -32.90 7.73
N VAL A 637 -4.00 -33.08 7.65
CA VAL A 637 -4.74 -34.05 8.48
C VAL A 637 -4.21 -35.47 8.28
N VAL A 638 -4.10 -35.92 7.04
CA VAL A 638 -3.64 -37.29 6.69
C VAL A 638 -2.19 -37.53 7.13
N LEU A 639 -1.30 -36.55 7.02
CA LEU A 639 0.13 -36.70 7.36
C LEU A 639 0.43 -36.60 8.86
N PHE A 640 -0.31 -35.78 9.61
CA PHE A 640 0.04 -35.44 11.01
C PHE A 640 -0.90 -36.03 12.06
N VAL A 641 -2.22 -36.16 11.83
CA VAL A 641 -3.14 -36.70 12.85
C VAL A 641 -2.77 -38.14 13.28
N PRO A 642 -2.39 -39.07 12.39
CA PRO A 642 -1.93 -40.41 12.81
C PRO A 642 -0.66 -40.38 13.67
N LYS A 643 0.19 -39.36 13.52
CA LYS A 643 1.43 -39.18 14.28
C LYS A 643 1.16 -38.57 15.65
N MET A 644 0.34 -37.52 15.70
CA MET A 644 -0.12 -36.90 16.94
C MET A 644 -0.86 -37.89 17.81
N ARG A 645 -1.81 -38.66 17.26
CA ARG A 645 -2.53 -39.69 18.02
C ARG A 645 -1.58 -40.76 18.58
N ARG A 646 -0.62 -41.25 17.79
CA ARG A 646 0.38 -42.22 18.26
C ARG A 646 1.33 -41.64 19.32
N LEU A 647 1.66 -40.35 19.24
CA LEU A 647 2.48 -39.66 20.23
C LEU A 647 1.73 -39.49 21.54
N ILE A 648 0.48 -39.01 21.49
CA ILE A 648 -0.39 -38.80 22.67
C ILE A 648 -0.64 -40.14 23.37
N THR A 649 -1.12 -41.17 22.67
CA THR A 649 -1.39 -42.48 23.29
C THR A 649 -0.14 -43.21 23.77
N ARG A 650 1.04 -42.91 23.22
CA ARG A 650 2.30 -43.37 23.82
C ARG A 650 2.69 -42.55 25.05
N GLY A 651 2.41 -41.25 25.07
CA GLY A 651 2.57 -40.38 26.24
C GLY A 651 1.69 -40.83 27.40
N GLU A 652 0.39 -41.06 27.13
CA GLU A 652 -0.60 -41.62 28.06
C GLU A 652 -0.08 -42.92 28.70
N TRP A 653 0.35 -43.88 27.87
CA TRP A 653 0.91 -45.17 28.32
C TRP A 653 2.21 -45.01 29.12
N GLN A 654 3.04 -44.01 28.80
CA GLN A 654 4.26 -43.71 29.58
C GLN A 654 3.94 -43.02 30.91
N SER A 655 2.89 -42.20 31.01
CA SER A 655 2.41 -41.67 32.30
C SER A 655 1.78 -42.77 33.17
N GLU A 656 0.95 -43.66 32.61
CA GLU A 656 0.39 -44.80 33.35
C GLU A 656 1.49 -45.71 33.93
N ALA A 657 2.52 -46.00 33.12
CA ALA A 657 3.70 -46.76 33.56
C ALA A 657 4.54 -46.03 34.62
N GLN A 658 4.52 -44.69 34.63
CA GLN A 658 5.32 -43.88 35.57
C GLN A 658 4.58 -43.53 36.86
N ASP A 659 3.24 -43.57 36.87
CA ASP A 659 2.44 -43.42 38.09
C ASP A 659 2.21 -44.77 38.79
N THR A 660 2.12 -45.90 38.07
CA THR A 660 2.19 -47.24 38.69
C THR A 660 3.52 -47.48 39.41
N MET A 661 4.63 -46.89 38.96
CA MET A 661 5.91 -46.89 39.69
C MET A 661 5.92 -46.04 40.98
N LYS A 662 4.94 -45.16 41.21
CA LYS A 662 4.91 -44.27 42.40
C LYS A 662 4.04 -44.78 43.55
N THR A 663 3.12 -45.72 43.29
CA THR A 663 2.16 -46.23 44.27
C THR A 663 2.45 -47.66 44.76
N GLY A 664 3.55 -48.28 44.32
CA GLY A 664 3.93 -49.67 44.65
C GLY A 664 5.26 -49.82 45.38
N SER A 665 5.34 -49.44 46.66
CA SER A 665 6.57 -49.54 47.47
C SER A 665 6.32 -50.00 48.91
N SER A 666 5.71 -51.18 49.12
CA SER A 666 5.75 -51.95 50.38
C SER A 666 5.28 -53.42 50.30
N THR A 667 5.24 -54.08 49.13
CA THR A 667 4.66 -55.44 49.01
C THR A 667 5.40 -56.43 48.10
N ASN A 668 6.55 -56.05 47.54
CA ASN A 668 7.12 -56.64 46.32
C ASN A 668 7.63 -58.11 46.45
N ASN A 669 7.59 -58.71 47.65
CA ASN A 669 7.91 -60.15 47.82
C ASN A 669 6.66 -61.05 47.75
N ASN A 670 5.46 -60.56 48.12
CA ASN A 670 4.24 -61.38 48.14
C ASN A 670 3.60 -61.49 46.75
N GLU A 671 3.69 -60.47 45.92
CA GLU A 671 2.98 -60.45 44.62
C GLU A 671 3.63 -61.35 43.57
N GLU A 672 4.96 -61.52 43.59
CA GLU A 672 5.64 -62.44 42.66
C GLU A 672 5.34 -63.90 43.00
N GLU A 673 5.31 -64.25 44.30
CA GLU A 673 4.92 -65.60 44.74
C GLU A 673 3.43 -65.87 44.46
N LYS A 674 2.55 -64.90 44.73
CA LYS A 674 1.12 -65.00 44.41
C LYS A 674 0.86 -65.08 42.90
N SER A 675 1.64 -64.38 42.07
CA SER A 675 1.56 -64.48 40.62
C SER A 675 1.95 -65.88 40.14
N ARG A 676 3.06 -66.45 40.66
CA ARG A 676 3.48 -67.83 40.36
C ARG A 676 2.48 -68.88 40.87
N LEU A 677 1.80 -68.62 41.98
CA LEU A 677 0.72 -69.48 42.50
C LEU A 677 -0.51 -69.45 41.58
N LEU A 678 -0.97 -68.26 41.19
CA LEU A 678 -2.09 -68.08 40.24
C LEU A 678 -1.78 -68.68 38.86
N GLU A 679 -0.53 -68.56 38.39
CA GLU A 679 -0.05 -69.22 37.17
C GLU A 679 -0.03 -70.76 37.27
N LYS A 680 -0.02 -71.31 38.49
CA LYS A 680 -0.12 -72.75 38.73
C LYS A 680 -1.58 -73.19 38.84
N GLU A 681 -2.41 -72.44 39.56
CA GLU A 681 -3.87 -72.66 39.65
C GLU A 681 -4.54 -72.57 38.28
N ASN A 682 -4.20 -71.57 37.44
CA ASN A 682 -4.71 -71.50 36.06
C ASN A 682 -4.35 -72.75 35.24
N ARG A 683 -3.13 -73.28 35.36
CA ARG A 683 -2.70 -74.49 34.63
C ARG A 683 -3.32 -75.79 35.17
N GLU A 684 -3.81 -75.81 36.40
CA GLU A 684 -4.66 -76.89 36.91
C GLU A 684 -6.12 -76.70 36.49
N LEU A 685 -6.65 -75.47 36.50
CA LEU A 685 -7.98 -75.14 36.01
C LEU A 685 -8.15 -75.42 34.51
N GLU A 686 -7.16 -75.10 33.67
CA GLU A 686 -7.16 -75.45 32.23
C GLU A 686 -7.24 -76.97 32.02
N LYS A 687 -6.52 -77.78 32.82
CA LYS A 687 -6.62 -79.24 32.78
C LYS A 687 -7.99 -79.74 33.22
N ILE A 688 -8.54 -79.17 34.29
CA ILE A 688 -9.88 -79.51 34.78
C ILE A 688 -10.93 -79.14 33.72
N ILE A 689 -10.82 -77.98 33.07
CA ILE A 689 -11.70 -77.54 31.99
C ILE A 689 -11.63 -78.53 30.82
N ALA A 690 -10.44 -78.90 30.35
CA ALA A 690 -10.28 -79.90 29.29
C ALA A 690 -10.93 -81.25 29.65
N GLU A 691 -10.72 -81.74 30.88
CA GLU A 691 -11.34 -82.99 31.37
C GLU A 691 -12.88 -82.87 31.50
N LYS A 692 -13.41 -81.68 31.84
CA LYS A 692 -14.85 -81.43 31.84
C LYS A 692 -15.41 -81.32 30.42
N GLU A 693 -14.70 -80.70 29.48
CA GLU A 693 -15.13 -80.62 28.08
C GLU A 693 -15.15 -82.01 27.42
N GLU A 694 -14.16 -82.85 27.69
CA GLU A 694 -14.15 -84.26 27.25
C GLU A 694 -15.38 -85.01 27.81
N ARG A 695 -15.62 -84.95 29.14
CA ARG A 695 -16.83 -85.54 29.76
C ARG A 695 -18.14 -84.95 29.22
N VAL A 696 -18.18 -83.68 28.87
CA VAL A 696 -19.35 -83.03 28.24
C VAL A 696 -19.52 -83.49 26.79
N SER A 697 -18.44 -83.78 26.06
CA SER A 697 -18.51 -84.36 24.72
C SER A 697 -19.04 -85.79 24.75
N GLU A 698 -18.57 -86.62 25.69
CA GLU A 698 -19.03 -87.98 25.97
C GLU A 698 -20.54 -87.97 26.34
N LEU A 699 -20.95 -87.12 27.28
CA LEU A 699 -22.36 -86.95 27.66
C LEU A 699 -23.24 -86.44 26.50
N ARG A 700 -22.72 -85.56 25.63
CA ARG A 700 -23.42 -85.14 24.40
C ARG A 700 -23.59 -86.30 23.42
N HIS A 701 -22.57 -87.15 23.26
CA HIS A 701 -22.64 -88.33 22.40
C HIS A 701 -23.63 -89.39 22.94
N GLN A 702 -23.68 -89.57 24.27
CA GLN A 702 -24.68 -90.41 24.95
C GLN A 702 -26.11 -89.82 24.89
N LEU A 703 -26.25 -88.48 24.90
CA LEU A 703 -27.53 -87.81 24.67
C LEU A 703 -28.00 -87.96 23.21
N GLN A 704 -27.10 -87.82 22.23
CA GLN A 704 -27.43 -88.01 20.81
C GLN A 704 -27.83 -89.46 20.51
N SER A 705 -27.13 -90.47 21.04
CA SER A 705 -27.52 -91.88 20.87
C SER A 705 -28.87 -92.19 21.55
N ARG A 706 -29.14 -91.62 22.73
CA ARG A 706 -30.47 -91.67 23.38
C ARG A 706 -31.56 -90.94 22.59
N GLN A 707 -31.25 -89.82 21.93
CA GLN A 707 -32.19 -89.11 21.06
C GLN A 707 -32.49 -89.91 19.78
N GLN A 708 -31.48 -90.54 19.16
CA GLN A 708 -31.68 -91.44 18.02
C GLN A 708 -32.53 -92.68 18.41
N LEU A 709 -32.33 -93.24 19.60
CA LEU A 709 -33.19 -94.29 20.17
C LEU A 709 -34.63 -93.80 20.43
N ARG A 710 -34.84 -92.54 20.84
CA ARG A 710 -36.19 -91.94 20.97
C ARG A 710 -36.86 -91.70 19.61
N SER A 711 -36.11 -91.22 18.61
CA SER A 711 -36.64 -90.93 17.26
C SER A 711 -37.07 -92.18 16.47
N ARG A 712 -36.72 -93.39 16.93
CA ARG A 712 -37.22 -94.66 16.37
C ARG A 712 -38.59 -95.10 16.90
N ARG A 713 -39.27 -94.30 17.73
CA ARG A 713 -40.65 -94.55 18.18
C ARG A 713 -41.55 -93.30 18.00
N HIS A 714 -41.97 -93.03 16.76
CA HIS A 714 -43.35 -92.72 16.31
C HIS A 714 -43.32 -92.17 14.87
N PRO A 715 -44.06 -92.75 13.90
CA PRO A 715 -44.23 -92.20 12.55
C PRO A 715 -45.35 -91.13 12.49
N PRO A 716 -45.42 -90.31 11.42
CA PRO A 716 -46.35 -89.17 11.33
C PRO A 716 -47.65 -89.47 10.55
N THR A 717 -48.65 -88.59 10.72
CA THR A 717 -49.84 -88.47 9.84
C THR A 717 -50.16 -86.98 9.56
N PRO A 718 -50.52 -86.60 8.32
CA PRO A 718 -50.93 -85.23 7.92
C PRO A 718 -52.44 -85.22 7.52
N PRO A 719 -53.01 -84.22 6.79
CA PRO A 719 -52.56 -82.85 6.45
C PRO A 719 -53.60 -81.73 6.77
N ASP A 720 -53.21 -80.47 6.52
CA ASP A 720 -54.04 -79.34 6.01
C ASP A 720 -55.28 -78.81 6.80
N PRO A 721 -55.82 -77.62 6.45
CA PRO A 721 -55.14 -76.37 6.05
C PRO A 721 -55.74 -75.10 6.73
N SER A 722 -55.30 -73.91 6.25
CA SER A 722 -55.94 -72.58 6.41
C SER A 722 -55.85 -71.86 7.78
N GLY A 723 -56.08 -70.54 7.79
CA GLY A 723 -56.89 -69.99 8.89
C GLY A 723 -56.59 -68.61 9.51
N GLY A 724 -55.34 -68.12 9.55
CA GLY A 724 -55.00 -66.72 9.89
C GLY A 724 -55.32 -66.12 11.29
N LEU A 725 -54.51 -65.11 11.68
CA LEU A 725 -54.79 -64.06 12.70
C LEU A 725 -54.97 -64.50 14.19
N PRO A 726 -55.02 -63.56 15.17
CA PRO A 726 -54.17 -62.37 15.37
C PRO A 726 -53.67 -62.21 16.84
N ARG A 727 -52.92 -61.11 17.14
CA ARG A 727 -52.67 -60.49 18.49
C ARG A 727 -52.14 -61.44 19.59
N GLY A 728 -50.86 -61.37 19.99
CA GLY A 728 -50.31 -60.30 20.86
C GLY A 728 -50.23 -60.78 22.33
N PRO A 729 -49.84 -59.96 23.33
CA PRO A 729 -49.32 -58.58 23.27
C PRO A 729 -48.02 -58.33 24.10
N SER A 730 -47.53 -57.09 24.03
CA SER A 730 -46.83 -56.31 25.10
C SER A 730 -45.64 -56.89 25.90
N GLU A 731 -44.46 -56.34 25.64
CA GLU A 731 -43.68 -55.63 26.69
C GLU A 731 -44.01 -54.13 26.58
N PRO A 732 -44.38 -53.45 27.69
CA PRO A 732 -43.59 -52.35 28.26
C PRO A 732 -43.76 -52.28 29.81
N PRO A 733 -43.38 -51.21 30.55
CA PRO A 733 -42.49 -50.03 30.31
C PRO A 733 -41.23 -50.12 31.23
N ASP A 734 -40.39 -49.11 31.56
CA ASP A 734 -40.34 -47.63 31.49
C ASP A 734 -38.88 -47.19 31.10
N ARG A 735 -38.58 -46.08 30.37
CA ARG A 735 -38.72 -44.63 30.70
C ARG A 735 -37.71 -44.20 31.80
N LEU A 736 -36.90 -43.13 31.71
CA LEU A 736 -37.02 -41.79 31.08
C LEU A 736 -35.69 -41.40 30.33
N SER A 737 -35.73 -40.68 29.19
CA SER A 737 -35.64 -39.19 29.02
C SER A 737 -34.21 -38.62 29.14
N CYS A 738 -33.70 -37.68 28.32
CA CYS A 738 -34.07 -37.12 27.00
C CYS A 738 -32.84 -36.30 26.47
N ASP A 739 -32.77 -35.76 25.26
CA ASP A 739 -33.71 -35.77 24.12
C ASP A 739 -32.98 -36.42 22.88
N GLY A 740 -32.74 -35.86 21.69
CA GLY A 740 -33.16 -34.62 21.03
C GLY A 740 -32.43 -34.36 19.70
N SER A 741 -33.01 -33.57 18.79
CA SER A 741 -32.40 -33.22 17.49
C SER A 741 -33.11 -32.07 16.76
N ARG A 742 -32.35 -31.07 16.25
CA ARG A 742 -32.34 -30.64 14.83
C ARG A 742 -31.43 -29.46 14.49
N VAL A 743 -31.04 -29.42 13.22
CA VAL A 743 -30.51 -28.26 12.49
C VAL A 743 -31.67 -27.41 11.99
N HIS A 744 -31.50 -26.09 11.91
CA HIS A 744 -32.38 -25.20 11.14
C HIS A 744 -31.57 -24.31 10.19
N LEU A 745 -32.01 -24.25 8.93
CA LEU A 745 -31.66 -23.18 7.99
C LEU A 745 -32.51 -21.94 8.28
N LEU A 746 -31.94 -20.76 8.10
CA LEU A 746 -32.68 -19.54 7.76
C LEU A 746 -31.77 -18.56 7.03
N TYR A 747 -32.36 -17.83 6.07
CA TYR A 747 -31.71 -16.73 5.35
C TYR A 747 -31.51 -15.51 6.26
N LYS A 748 -30.46 -14.74 5.98
CA LYS A 748 -30.55 -13.28 5.96
C LYS A 748 -29.53 -12.68 4.99
#